data_AF-A0A8J5HDU1-F1
#
_entry.id   AF-A0A8J5HDU1-F1
#
_cell.length_a   1.000
_cell.length_b   1.000
_cell.length_c   1.000
_cell.angle_alpha   90.00
_cell.angle_beta   90.00
_cell.angle_gamma   90.00
#
_symmetry.space_group_name_H-M   'P 1'
#
loop_
_entity.id
_entity.type
_entity.pdbx_description
1 polymer ?
#
loop_
_entity_poly.entity_id
_entity_poly.type
_entity_poly.pdbx_seq_one_letter_code
_entity_poly.pdbx_strand_id
1 'polypeptide(L)'
;MARMEFLVAVLTLFLIVTLSAAVDTLTPQQPLLDDDDDGGAFDLISAGGKFQLGFFSPSSSINRYVGIWFHNISVQSVVWVANRDHPIASRACRLSLTPNGTLVISDDESTIYWSSANLFTVGRPVAQLLDDANFIVREAGSYDPTVDPNSYSAWQSFDFLTDTLLPGMKLGWNLTSRLDRKLTLSVSNDDPTTGNYTLGVELEGDTQEFLRQGTKAQWRSGPWNGLYFSGVPRSLTESFVGYYMLVISEEVAHSYFLHNPSVIMREVLTPSGLMSGEVWSESAQSWIVQSYMPMDRCDRVPPCGPNAVCYPNTWPQCKCLPRFHPKNSINWEVIQDTSGGCVRTTALDCSNSTDGIFRKNSVKLPDTSSSSVNRSMSLEECQTWCLMNCSCTSYAASNISSGGTGRGRGCIIWTSDLVEILYFDDTSYQDLYVRLAATDLAAATESNGHNGRSRASVILLAVSFVSTFLLAGVAGSIWLSKKRKSDADEASQATGEDFDLPLFDLSTIAEATANFSVGNKLGEGGFGPVYMGRPRKGQEIAVKRLSKTSTQGALEFKNEVTLIAKLQHRNLVRLLGCCIQRGERILIYEYMPNGSLDTFLFDRDKCALLDWTTRYSIIVGVAKGLLYLHHDSKYRIIHRDLKTSNILLDKDMNPKISDFGIAELFSSDETIGNTKRIVGTNRYMSPEYVMNGIFSMKSDVFNFGMELVERNSALEVVDSFAYDERLCETATASQRGCAFATFLHGCTSTSDTLHLKVLSLWCGDLRAVVVAGCHLLIFFI
;
A
#
# COMPACT_ATOMS: atom_id res chain seq x y z
N MET A 1 -1.94 61.84 37.08
CA MET A 1 -1.26 60.66 37.63
C MET A 1 -1.83 59.35 37.07
N ALA A 2 -3.13 59.04 37.26
CA ALA A 2 -3.71 57.78 36.79
C ALA A 2 -3.56 57.43 35.28
N ARG A 3 -3.55 58.42 34.38
CA ARG A 3 -3.31 58.18 32.93
C ARG A 3 -1.84 57.87 32.59
N MET A 4 -0.90 58.32 33.42
CA MET A 4 0.53 58.09 33.21
C MET A 4 0.93 56.72 33.75
N GLU A 5 0.33 56.30 34.87
CA GLU A 5 0.50 54.95 35.42
C GLU A 5 -0.10 53.86 34.51
N PHE A 6 -1.24 54.14 33.86
CA PHE A 6 -1.81 53.22 32.87
C PHE A 6 -0.93 53.08 31.62
N LEU A 7 -0.34 54.18 31.14
CA LEU A 7 0.55 54.15 29.98
C LEU A 7 1.87 53.44 30.29
N VAL A 8 2.43 53.67 31.49
CA VAL A 8 3.62 52.96 31.97
C VAL A 8 3.32 51.48 32.18
N ALA A 9 2.16 51.12 32.76
CA ALA A 9 1.74 49.73 32.92
C ALA A 9 1.56 49.01 31.57
N VAL A 10 0.96 49.66 30.58
CA VAL A 10 0.81 49.12 29.21
C VAL A 10 2.16 49.02 28.49
N LEU A 11 3.06 50.00 28.65
CA LEU A 11 4.42 49.94 28.10
C LEU A 11 5.28 48.87 28.78
N THR A 12 5.15 48.67 30.10
CA THR A 12 5.79 47.55 30.80
C THR A 12 5.16 46.22 30.43
N LEU A 13 3.86 46.15 30.14
CA LEU A 13 3.22 44.93 29.63
C LEU A 13 3.67 44.64 28.19
N PHE A 14 3.89 45.65 27.35
CA PHE A 14 4.49 45.51 26.02
C PHE A 14 5.99 45.17 26.06
N LEU A 15 6.72 45.60 27.10
CA LEU A 15 8.12 45.24 27.33
C LEU A 15 8.29 43.85 27.99
N ILE A 16 7.29 43.38 28.76
CA ILE A 16 7.26 42.01 29.33
C ILE A 16 6.70 41.00 28.30
N VAL A 17 5.95 41.47 27.30
CA VAL A 17 5.57 40.70 26.10
C VAL A 17 6.57 40.98 24.97
N THR A 18 7.87 40.97 25.26
CA THR A 18 8.79 40.33 24.31
C THR A 18 8.53 38.84 24.46
N LEU A 19 7.52 38.33 23.76
CA LEU A 19 7.47 36.90 23.44
C LEU A 19 8.86 36.56 22.92
N SER A 20 9.59 35.70 23.66
CA SER A 20 10.73 34.98 23.12
C SER A 20 10.17 34.19 21.93
N ALA A 21 10.18 34.81 20.76
CA ALA A 21 9.89 34.13 19.52
C ALA A 21 11.05 33.16 19.35
N ALA A 22 10.74 31.87 19.28
CA ALA A 22 11.70 30.85 18.88
C ALA A 22 12.41 31.33 17.61
N VAL A 23 13.72 31.51 17.69
CA VAL A 23 14.53 31.91 16.54
C VAL A 23 14.85 30.63 15.79
N ASP A 24 14.21 30.40 14.65
CA ASP A 24 14.42 29.23 13.80
C ASP A 24 15.47 29.47 12.71
N THR A 25 15.99 30.70 12.62
CA THR A 25 16.85 31.19 11.54
C THR A 25 18.16 31.77 12.03
N LEU A 26 19.23 31.53 11.27
CA LEU A 26 20.56 32.08 11.46
C LEU A 26 20.96 32.88 10.22
N THR A 27 21.45 34.10 10.44
CA THR A 27 21.86 35.03 9.38
C THR A 27 23.33 35.40 9.54
N PRO A 28 24.00 35.96 8.51
CA PRO A 28 25.41 36.34 8.63
C PRO A 28 25.71 37.37 9.73
N GLN A 29 24.71 38.14 10.16
CA GLN A 29 24.84 39.15 11.21
C GLN A 29 24.57 38.60 12.61
N GLN A 30 24.01 37.41 12.72
CA GLN A 30 23.56 36.80 13.98
C GLN A 30 24.09 35.37 14.07
N PRO A 31 25.39 35.19 14.37
CA PRO A 31 25.94 33.87 14.62
C PRO A 31 25.38 33.29 15.92
N LEU A 32 25.31 31.96 15.97
CA LEU A 32 25.03 31.22 17.20
C LEU A 32 26.32 31.13 18.01
N LEU A 33 26.29 31.66 19.24
CA LEU A 33 27.41 31.67 20.17
C LEU A 33 27.24 30.61 21.26
N ASP A 34 28.36 30.08 21.72
CA ASP A 34 28.45 29.14 22.82
C ASP A 34 28.74 29.88 24.14
N ASP A 35 27.72 30.50 24.76
CA ASP A 35 27.86 31.28 26.00
C ASP A 35 27.13 30.61 27.19
N ASP A 36 27.85 30.44 28.31
CA ASP A 36 27.39 29.76 29.55
C ASP A 36 26.86 30.71 30.64
N ASP A 37 26.99 32.04 30.51
CA ASP A 37 26.68 32.98 31.60
C ASP A 37 25.30 33.62 31.44
N ASP A 38 24.37 33.23 32.33
CA ASP A 38 23.10 33.89 32.66
C ASP A 38 22.09 34.10 31.50
N GLY A 39 21.35 33.03 31.16
CA GLY A 39 19.94 33.19 30.74
C GLY A 39 19.61 33.07 29.25
N GLY A 40 20.39 32.30 28.47
CA GLY A 40 19.93 31.72 27.22
C GLY A 40 21.04 31.52 26.20
N ALA A 41 21.54 30.28 26.08
CA ALA A 41 22.11 29.86 24.81
C ALA A 41 21.05 30.17 23.73
N PHE A 42 21.42 30.94 22.70
CA PHE A 42 20.51 31.31 21.62
C PHE A 42 20.27 30.13 20.67
N ASP A 43 19.87 28.98 21.22
CA ASP A 43 19.60 27.78 20.43
C ASP A 43 18.53 28.08 19.39
N LEU A 44 18.72 27.51 18.20
CA LEU A 44 17.70 27.59 17.17
C LEU A 44 16.61 26.58 17.51
N ILE A 45 15.38 27.06 17.65
CA ILE A 45 14.22 26.19 17.90
C ILE A 45 13.38 26.21 16.62
N SER A 46 13.02 25.03 16.13
CA SER A 46 12.18 24.90 14.94
C SER A 46 10.84 25.61 15.15
N ALA A 47 10.19 26.09 14.10
CA ALA A 47 8.99 26.94 14.21
C ALA A 47 7.85 26.33 15.05
N GLY A 48 7.64 25.01 14.98
CA GLY A 48 6.68 24.24 15.76
C GLY A 48 7.22 23.73 17.10
N GLY A 49 8.43 24.11 17.49
CA GLY A 49 9.06 23.74 18.76
C GLY A 49 9.38 22.26 18.87
N LYS A 50 9.59 21.54 17.76
CA LYS A 50 9.85 20.09 17.78
C LYS A 50 11.32 19.76 17.97
N PHE A 51 12.18 20.53 17.30
CA PHE A 51 13.62 20.31 17.28
C PHE A 51 14.36 21.56 17.72
N GLN A 52 15.54 21.34 18.27
CA GLN A 52 16.46 22.36 18.74
C GLN A 52 17.84 22.07 18.16
N LEU A 53 18.51 23.11 17.68
CA LEU A 53 19.90 23.08 17.22
C LEU A 53 20.72 24.00 18.12
N GLY A 54 21.83 23.47 18.63
CA GLY A 54 22.68 24.20 19.55
C GLY A 54 24.05 23.56 19.75
N PHE A 55 24.86 24.20 20.58
CA PHE A 55 26.10 23.62 21.09
C PHE A 55 25.82 22.67 22.26
N PHE A 56 26.48 21.52 22.27
CA PHE A 56 26.37 20.57 23.37
C PHE A 56 27.70 19.88 23.67
N SER A 57 27.80 19.34 24.87
CA SER A 57 28.87 18.44 25.31
C SER A 57 28.26 17.12 25.77
N PRO A 58 28.76 15.97 25.30
CA PRO A 58 28.40 14.68 25.87
C PRO A 58 28.77 14.60 27.35
N SER A 59 28.07 13.74 28.10
CA SER A 59 28.09 13.77 29.57
C SER A 59 29.47 13.57 30.21
N SER A 60 30.37 12.85 29.52
CA SER A 60 31.72 12.53 29.98
C SER A 60 32.84 13.28 29.24
N SER A 61 32.50 14.24 28.36
CA SER A 61 33.48 14.96 27.53
C SER A 61 33.37 16.47 27.67
N ILE A 62 34.51 17.16 27.61
CA ILE A 62 34.57 18.64 27.53
C ILE A 62 34.48 19.14 26.08
N ASN A 63 34.54 18.23 25.11
CA ASN A 63 34.45 18.59 23.70
C ASN A 63 33.09 19.22 23.39
N ARG A 64 33.10 20.24 22.53
CA ARG A 64 31.92 20.91 22.01
C ARG A 64 31.59 20.44 20.61
N TYR A 65 30.29 20.23 20.40
CA TYR A 65 29.71 19.85 19.12
C TYR A 65 28.49 20.69 18.84
N VAL A 66 28.20 20.93 17.56
CA VAL A 66 26.92 21.44 17.10
C VAL A 66 26.04 20.26 16.73
N GLY A 67 24.85 20.18 17.31
CA GLY A 67 23.92 19.09 17.04
C GLY A 67 22.47 19.54 16.99
N ILE A 68 21.61 18.63 16.52
CA ILE A 68 20.16 18.78 16.51
C ILE A 68 19.59 17.70 17.44
N TRP A 69 18.61 18.05 18.28
CA TRP A 69 17.90 17.12 19.15
C TRP A 69 16.41 17.49 19.26
N PHE A 70 15.62 16.58 19.81
CA PHE A 70 14.22 16.84 20.13
C PHE A 70 14.10 17.88 21.26
N HIS A 71 13.33 18.94 21.06
CA HIS A 71 13.16 20.03 22.03
C HIS A 71 12.20 19.65 23.18
N ASN A 72 11.13 18.93 22.86
CA ASN A 72 9.99 18.71 23.78
C ASN A 72 10.06 17.41 24.60
N ILE A 73 11.21 16.74 24.67
CA ILE A 73 11.36 15.51 25.46
C ILE A 73 12.42 15.69 26.56
N SER A 74 12.24 14.99 27.68
CA SER A 74 13.08 15.17 28.88
C SER A 74 14.50 14.64 28.75
N VAL A 75 14.75 13.73 27.81
CA VAL A 75 16.06 13.12 27.58
C VAL A 75 16.66 13.73 26.32
N GLN A 76 17.77 14.45 26.47
CA GLN A 76 18.50 15.01 25.33
C GLN A 76 18.89 13.90 24.36
N SER A 77 18.28 13.92 23.19
CA SER A 77 18.37 12.86 22.18
C SER A 77 18.85 13.48 20.88
N VAL A 78 20.17 13.52 20.72
CA VAL A 78 20.83 14.08 19.54
C VAL A 78 20.59 13.17 18.34
N VAL A 79 20.14 13.76 17.22
CA VAL A 79 19.77 13.06 15.98
C VAL A 79 20.69 13.42 14.80
N TRP A 80 21.49 14.48 14.97
CA TRP A 80 22.45 14.94 13.97
C TRP A 80 23.58 15.73 14.63
N VAL A 81 24.80 15.61 14.12
CA VAL A 81 26.01 16.29 14.63
C VAL A 81 26.86 16.78 13.46
N ALA A 82 27.15 18.07 13.41
CA ALA A 82 27.91 18.69 12.31
C ALA A 82 29.40 18.31 12.34
N ASN A 83 30.08 18.62 13.44
CA ASN A 83 31.53 18.52 13.60
C ASN A 83 31.95 17.25 14.36
N ARG A 84 31.28 16.12 14.07
CA ARG A 84 31.45 14.87 14.84
C ARG A 84 32.89 14.35 14.91
N ASP A 85 33.67 14.53 13.84
CA ASP A 85 35.08 14.09 13.74
C ASP A 85 36.08 15.22 14.03
N HIS A 86 35.59 16.43 14.28
CA HIS A 86 36.38 17.63 14.55
C HIS A 86 35.83 18.36 15.78
N PRO A 87 35.91 17.74 16.98
CA PRO A 87 35.48 18.36 18.23
C PRO A 87 36.25 19.63 18.55
N ILE A 88 35.59 20.56 19.25
CA ILE A 88 36.23 21.78 19.72
C ILE A 88 36.54 21.65 21.21
N ALA A 89 37.77 21.94 21.60
CA ALA A 89 38.21 21.84 23.01
C ALA A 89 37.93 23.12 23.83
N SER A 90 37.54 24.21 23.16
CA SER A 90 37.17 25.50 23.77
C SER A 90 35.66 25.61 23.93
N ARG A 91 35.19 26.38 24.91
CA ARG A 91 33.78 26.81 25.02
C ARG A 91 33.49 28.09 24.26
N ALA A 92 34.51 28.85 23.88
CA ALA A 92 34.34 30.09 23.13
C ALA A 92 34.25 29.80 21.63
N CYS A 93 33.11 29.24 21.23
CA CYS A 93 32.85 28.73 19.88
C CYS A 93 31.63 29.41 19.26
N ARG A 94 31.58 29.40 17.92
CA ARG A 94 30.46 29.96 17.18
C ARG A 94 30.13 29.16 15.93
N LEU A 95 28.84 29.05 15.64
CA LEU A 95 28.31 28.63 14.36
C LEU A 95 27.87 29.89 13.61
N SER A 96 28.42 30.09 12.42
CA SER A 96 28.21 31.30 11.62
C SER A 96 27.83 30.96 10.19
N LEU A 97 27.09 31.86 9.54
CA LEU A 97 26.76 31.79 8.12
C LEU A 97 27.53 32.89 7.41
N THR A 98 28.37 32.52 6.45
CA THR A 98 29.10 33.52 5.66
C THR A 98 28.16 34.25 4.70
N PRO A 99 28.52 35.45 4.21
CA PRO A 99 27.74 36.18 3.21
C PRO A 99 27.51 35.42 1.90
N ASN A 100 28.31 34.39 1.60
CA ASN A 100 28.18 33.54 0.42
C ASN A 100 27.31 32.29 0.68
N GLY A 101 26.83 32.11 1.91
CA GLY A 101 25.95 31.03 2.35
C GLY A 101 26.65 29.83 2.99
N THR A 102 27.96 29.82 3.15
CA THR A 102 28.67 28.70 3.79
C THR A 102 28.48 28.75 5.30
N LEU A 103 28.03 27.65 5.91
CA LEU A 103 28.03 27.47 7.36
C LEU A 103 29.45 27.15 7.83
N VAL A 104 29.87 27.76 8.93
CA VAL A 104 31.22 27.61 9.49
C VAL A 104 31.14 27.49 11.00
N ILE A 105 31.79 26.47 11.54
CA ILE A 105 32.02 26.28 12.98
C ILE A 105 33.46 26.66 13.28
N SER A 106 33.65 27.64 14.16
CA SER A 106 34.96 28.16 14.53
C SER A 106 35.08 28.51 16.00
N ASP A 107 36.30 28.54 16.52
CA ASP A 107 36.61 29.14 17.82
C ASP A 107 36.86 30.66 17.72
N ASP A 108 37.10 31.29 18.86
CA ASP A 108 37.44 32.72 18.95
C ASP A 108 38.77 33.11 18.29
N GLU A 109 39.69 32.15 18.09
CA GLU A 109 40.91 32.36 17.33
C GLU A 109 40.68 32.28 15.81
N SER A 110 39.42 32.10 15.39
CA SER A 110 38.99 31.92 13.99
C SER A 110 39.53 30.64 13.35
N THR A 111 39.90 29.64 14.16
CA THR A 111 40.22 28.30 13.66
C THR A 111 38.92 27.62 13.23
N ILE A 112 38.89 27.13 11.98
CA ILE A 112 37.71 26.46 11.43
C ILE A 112 37.79 24.96 11.74
N TYR A 113 36.77 24.43 12.42
CA TYR A 113 36.65 23.01 12.74
C TYR A 113 35.73 22.27 11.76
N TRP A 114 34.76 22.98 11.17
CA TRP A 114 33.84 22.41 10.19
C TRP A 114 33.27 23.50 9.28
N SER A 115 32.98 23.15 8.03
CA SER A 115 32.28 24.03 7.09
C SER A 115 31.39 23.25 6.15
N SER A 116 30.23 23.81 5.76
CA SER A 116 29.35 23.18 4.78
C SER A 116 29.92 23.25 3.36
N ALA A 117 29.79 22.15 2.61
CA ALA A 117 30.08 22.14 1.18
C ALA A 117 28.82 22.56 0.41
N ASN A 118 28.71 23.85 0.08
CA ASN A 118 27.55 24.38 -0.63
C ASN A 118 27.60 24.05 -2.12
N LEU A 119 26.43 23.74 -2.70
CA LEU A 119 26.29 23.48 -4.13
C LEU A 119 26.47 24.74 -4.98
N PHE A 120 26.06 25.89 -4.46
CA PHE A 120 26.16 27.20 -5.11
C PHE A 120 26.20 28.32 -4.07
N THR A 121 26.68 29.49 -4.50
CA THR A 121 26.67 30.71 -3.69
C THR A 121 25.28 31.32 -3.63
N VAL A 122 24.86 31.74 -2.44
CA VAL A 122 23.55 32.37 -2.21
C VAL A 122 23.75 33.87 -1.98
N GLY A 123 22.89 34.70 -2.57
CA GLY A 123 23.04 36.16 -2.53
C GLY A 123 22.66 36.77 -1.18
N ARG A 124 21.52 36.35 -0.62
CA ARG A 124 21.12 36.68 0.76
C ARG A 124 20.84 35.40 1.53
N PRO A 125 21.90 34.76 2.07
CA PRO A 125 21.76 33.46 2.70
C PRO A 125 21.04 33.55 4.04
N VAL A 126 20.15 32.59 4.27
CA VAL A 126 19.51 32.31 5.56
C VAL A 126 19.65 30.82 5.82
N ALA A 127 20.17 30.47 6.99
CA ALA A 127 20.13 29.11 7.48
C ALA A 127 18.88 28.95 8.37
N GLN A 128 18.15 27.84 8.25
CA GLN A 128 16.88 27.64 8.95
C GLN A 128 16.73 26.20 9.42
N LEU A 129 16.28 26.01 10.67
CA LEU A 129 15.90 24.72 11.22
C LEU A 129 14.40 24.47 11.00
N LEU A 130 14.07 23.41 10.26
CA LEU A 130 12.70 23.00 9.96
C LEU A 130 12.12 22.05 11.02
N ASP A 131 10.79 21.88 11.02
CA ASP A 131 10.06 21.05 11.99
C ASP A 131 10.20 19.54 11.79
N ASP A 132 10.88 19.12 10.73
CA ASP A 132 11.32 17.74 10.47
C ASP A 132 12.77 17.49 10.91
N ALA A 133 13.43 18.49 11.51
CA ALA A 133 14.86 18.51 11.86
C ALA A 133 15.83 18.78 10.70
N ASN A 134 15.33 19.08 9.50
CA ASN A 134 16.20 19.45 8.40
C ASN A 134 16.74 20.87 8.62
N PHE A 135 18.06 21.01 8.69
CA PHE A 135 18.73 22.30 8.79
C PHE A 135 19.23 22.68 7.41
N ILE A 136 18.67 23.74 6.83
CA ILE A 136 18.88 24.11 5.43
C ILE A 136 19.56 25.47 5.31
N VAL A 137 20.28 25.69 4.21
CA VAL A 137 20.72 27.01 3.77
C VAL A 137 19.97 27.37 2.48
N ARG A 138 19.31 28.52 2.45
CA ARG A 138 18.52 28.99 1.32
C ARG A 138 18.63 30.50 1.10
N GLU A 139 18.08 30.98 -0.01
CA GLU A 139 17.93 32.42 -0.29
C GLU A 139 16.79 33.01 0.58
N ALA A 140 16.99 34.24 1.04
CA ALA A 140 15.97 34.95 1.82
C ALA A 140 14.70 35.16 0.98
N GLY A 141 13.55 34.69 1.50
CA GLY A 141 12.25 34.81 0.84
C GLY A 141 11.93 33.70 -0.17
N SER A 142 12.82 32.70 -0.37
CA SER A 142 12.55 31.55 -1.23
C SER A 142 11.87 30.37 -0.51
N TYR A 143 11.51 30.53 0.77
CA TYR A 143 10.87 29.47 1.53
C TYR A 143 9.45 29.22 1.01
N ASP A 144 9.22 28.00 0.55
CA ASP A 144 7.90 27.50 0.20
C ASP A 144 7.70 26.13 0.88
N PRO A 145 6.80 26.03 1.87
CA PRO A 145 6.55 24.76 2.57
C PRO A 145 5.89 23.70 1.68
N THR A 146 5.42 24.08 0.48
CA THR A 146 4.77 23.16 -0.47
C THR A 146 5.73 22.55 -1.48
N VAL A 147 6.98 23.01 -1.51
CA VAL A 147 8.01 22.60 -2.46
C VAL A 147 9.13 21.84 -1.72
N ASP A 148 9.64 20.77 -2.34
CA ASP A 148 10.76 20.00 -1.79
C ASP A 148 11.98 20.92 -1.51
N PRO A 149 12.49 20.98 -0.27
CA PRO A 149 13.67 21.75 0.08
C PRO A 149 14.88 21.53 -0.84
N ASN A 150 15.01 20.34 -1.44
CA ASN A 150 16.05 20.03 -2.43
C ASN A 150 16.08 21.01 -3.61
N SER A 151 14.94 21.60 -4.00
CA SER A 151 14.86 22.43 -5.20
C SER A 151 15.35 23.86 -4.99
N TYR A 152 15.46 24.32 -3.74
CA TYR A 152 15.82 25.71 -3.43
C TYR A 152 16.93 25.86 -2.38
N SER A 153 17.34 24.77 -1.72
CA SER A 153 18.39 24.79 -0.71
C SER A 153 19.77 24.66 -1.35
N ALA A 154 20.71 25.49 -0.92
CA ALA A 154 22.13 25.41 -1.32
C ALA A 154 22.89 24.33 -0.53
N TRP A 155 22.38 23.97 0.65
CA TRP A 155 22.88 22.93 1.54
C TRP A 155 21.77 22.47 2.49
N GLN A 156 21.81 21.21 2.93
CA GLN A 156 20.88 20.67 3.93
C GLN A 156 21.52 19.58 4.81
N SER A 157 21.11 19.45 6.07
CA SER A 157 21.62 18.42 6.98
C SER A 157 21.18 17.01 6.59
N PHE A 158 20.01 16.86 5.98
CA PHE A 158 19.47 15.56 5.53
C PHE A 158 20.32 14.86 4.45
N ASP A 159 21.24 15.57 3.81
CA ASP A 159 22.23 14.99 2.88
C ASP A 159 23.44 14.36 3.59
N PHE A 160 23.63 14.66 4.88
CA PHE A 160 24.80 14.27 5.68
C PHE A 160 24.35 13.59 6.97
N LEU A 161 23.81 12.38 6.85
CA LEU A 161 23.28 11.62 7.98
C LEU A 161 24.38 11.26 9.00
N THR A 162 23.99 11.13 10.27
CA THR A 162 24.87 10.61 11.34
C THR A 162 24.48 9.17 11.70
N ASP A 163 24.08 8.87 12.93
CA ASP A 163 23.66 7.53 13.36
C ASP A 163 22.14 7.35 13.36
N THR A 164 21.38 8.41 13.10
CA THR A 164 19.92 8.43 13.22
C THR A 164 19.24 8.74 11.88
N LEU A 165 18.17 8.00 11.59
CA LEU A 165 17.20 8.27 10.53
C LEU A 165 15.88 8.72 11.17
N LEU A 166 15.34 9.84 10.71
CA LEU A 166 14.06 10.42 11.12
C LEU A 166 13.02 10.32 10.01
N PRO A 167 11.72 10.49 10.30
CA PRO A 167 10.69 10.49 9.27
C PRO A 167 11.00 11.54 8.19
N GLY A 168 10.92 11.17 6.92
CA GLY A 168 11.22 12.04 5.78
C GLY A 168 12.70 12.13 5.39
N MET A 169 13.64 11.70 6.24
CA MET A 169 15.04 11.55 5.83
C MET A 169 15.19 10.44 4.79
N LYS A 170 16.15 10.61 3.87
CA LYS A 170 16.38 9.67 2.77
C LYS A 170 17.70 8.91 2.99
N LEU A 171 17.62 7.59 3.12
CA LEU A 171 18.75 6.68 3.13
C LEU A 171 18.97 6.15 1.70
N GLY A 172 20.14 6.39 1.10
CA GLY A 172 20.48 5.92 -0.23
C GLY A 172 21.10 6.99 -1.12
N TRP A 173 20.90 6.88 -2.43
CA TRP A 173 21.68 7.59 -3.43
C TRP A 173 20.90 8.69 -4.13
N ASN A 174 21.49 9.88 -4.20
CA ASN A 174 21.21 10.81 -5.28
C ASN A 174 22.14 10.47 -6.45
N LEU A 175 21.57 9.96 -7.54
CA LEU A 175 22.32 9.47 -8.70
C LEU A 175 22.89 10.61 -9.53
N THR A 176 22.25 11.78 -9.52
CA THR A 176 22.70 12.98 -10.24
C THR A 176 23.94 13.59 -9.62
N SER A 177 23.94 13.78 -8.29
CA SER A 177 25.10 14.34 -7.56
C SER A 177 26.12 13.29 -7.11
N ARG A 178 25.79 12.00 -7.25
CA ARG A 178 26.54 10.85 -6.69
C ARG A 178 26.73 10.90 -5.18
N LEU A 179 25.77 11.50 -4.48
CA LEU A 179 25.76 11.54 -3.01
C LEU A 179 25.18 10.24 -2.45
N ASP A 180 25.96 9.57 -1.60
CA ASP A 180 25.58 8.38 -0.82
C ASP A 180 25.19 8.80 0.60
N ARG A 181 23.88 8.85 0.88
CA ARG A 181 23.33 9.12 2.21
C ARG A 181 23.25 7.81 2.98
N LYS A 182 24.15 7.64 3.93
CA LYS A 182 24.23 6.43 4.77
C LYS A 182 24.34 6.79 6.24
N LEU A 183 23.80 5.94 7.11
CA LEU A 183 24.04 6.06 8.54
C LEU A 183 25.45 5.58 8.86
N THR A 184 26.09 6.27 9.79
CA THR A 184 27.44 6.02 10.27
C THR A 184 27.42 6.04 11.80
N LEU A 185 27.83 4.92 12.39
CA LEU A 185 27.73 4.71 13.83
C LEU A 185 28.50 5.77 14.63
N SER A 186 27.97 6.24 15.75
CA SER A 186 28.73 6.95 16.78
C SER A 186 29.49 5.97 17.68
N VAL A 187 30.78 6.22 17.95
CA VAL A 187 31.63 5.32 18.76
C VAL A 187 30.97 4.94 20.08
N SER A 188 30.30 5.88 20.74
CA SER A 188 29.46 5.61 21.89
C SER A 188 28.40 6.71 22.08
N ASN A 189 27.51 6.54 23.06
CA ASN A 189 26.56 7.60 23.42
C ASN A 189 27.25 8.89 23.93
N ASP A 190 28.50 8.78 24.39
CA ASP A 190 29.30 9.91 24.88
C ASP A 190 30.35 10.40 23.86
N ASP A 191 30.49 9.71 22.74
CA ASP A 191 31.48 10.01 21.71
C ASP A 191 30.84 9.91 20.32
N PRO A 192 30.41 11.06 19.75
CA PRO A 192 29.73 11.10 18.46
C PRO A 192 30.68 10.87 17.27
N THR A 193 31.98 10.68 17.48
CA THR A 193 32.93 10.44 16.39
C THR A 193 32.52 9.25 15.52
N THR A 194 32.92 9.28 14.24
CA THR A 194 32.55 8.25 13.27
C THR A 194 33.17 6.90 13.63
N GLY A 195 32.30 5.93 13.89
CA GLY A 195 32.63 4.54 14.16
C GLY A 195 32.70 3.67 12.90
N ASN A 196 32.92 2.37 13.11
CA ASN A 196 33.21 1.42 12.03
C ASN A 196 31.98 0.76 11.38
N TYR A 197 30.77 1.11 11.81
CA TYR A 197 29.54 0.54 11.24
C TYR A 197 28.84 1.55 10.35
N THR A 198 28.31 1.05 9.23
CA THR A 198 27.53 1.84 8.29
C THR A 198 26.30 1.08 7.85
N LEU A 199 25.16 1.77 7.73
CA LEU A 199 23.96 1.26 7.08
C LEU A 199 23.68 2.10 5.83
N GLY A 200 23.56 1.47 4.67
CA GLY A 200 23.30 2.17 3.42
C GLY A 200 22.70 1.25 2.36
N VAL A 201 22.24 1.88 1.27
CA VAL A 201 21.63 1.20 0.12
C VAL A 201 22.70 0.81 -0.89
N GLU A 202 22.64 -0.41 -1.41
CA GLU A 202 23.47 -0.88 -2.52
C GLU A 202 22.66 -1.00 -3.81
N LEU A 203 23.29 -0.61 -4.92
CA LEU A 203 22.66 -0.51 -6.25
C LEU A 203 22.96 -1.72 -7.15
N GLU A 204 23.82 -2.65 -6.72
CA GLU A 204 24.15 -3.84 -7.48
C GLU A 204 23.00 -4.87 -7.45
N GLY A 205 22.55 -5.31 -8.61
CA GLY A 205 21.42 -6.23 -8.73
C GLY A 205 20.07 -5.55 -8.45
N ASP A 206 19.29 -6.12 -7.53
CA ASP A 206 18.09 -5.45 -6.99
C ASP A 206 18.45 -4.67 -5.73
N THR A 207 17.77 -3.55 -5.48
CA THR A 207 18.13 -2.62 -4.41
C THR A 207 17.98 -3.26 -3.02
N GLN A 208 19.05 -3.25 -2.22
CA GLN A 208 19.07 -3.78 -0.86
C GLN A 208 19.79 -2.83 0.10
N GLU A 209 19.56 -3.01 1.39
CA GLU A 209 20.33 -2.32 2.43
C GLU A 209 21.30 -3.28 3.10
N PHE A 210 22.49 -2.76 3.41
CA PHE A 210 23.53 -3.50 4.10
C PHE A 210 23.99 -2.75 5.33
N LEU A 211 23.96 -3.45 6.46
CA LEU A 211 24.71 -3.06 7.64
C LEU A 211 26.10 -3.69 7.56
N ARG A 212 27.12 -2.85 7.45
CA ARG A 212 28.53 -3.27 7.33
C ARG A 212 29.34 -2.83 8.54
N GLN A 213 30.34 -3.62 8.87
CA GLN A 213 31.45 -3.26 9.75
C GLN A 213 32.71 -3.15 8.87
N GLY A 214 33.12 -1.93 8.53
CA GLY A 214 34.09 -1.70 7.47
C GLY A 214 33.60 -2.33 6.15
N THR A 215 34.35 -3.28 5.59
CA THR A 215 33.97 -3.97 4.35
C THR A 215 33.08 -5.20 4.58
N LYS A 216 32.96 -5.70 5.81
CA LYS A 216 32.26 -6.94 6.13
C LYS A 216 30.77 -6.70 6.37
N ALA A 217 29.91 -7.32 5.58
CA ALA A 217 28.47 -7.34 5.83
C ALA A 217 28.13 -8.08 7.13
N GLN A 218 27.24 -7.50 7.93
CA GLN A 218 26.77 -8.04 9.20
C GLN A 218 25.28 -8.41 9.11
N TRP A 219 24.51 -7.61 8.38
CA TRP A 219 23.10 -7.83 8.09
C TRP A 219 22.75 -7.25 6.71
N ARG A 220 21.70 -7.81 6.11
CA ARG A 220 21.16 -7.39 4.81
C ARG A 220 19.64 -7.35 4.90
N SER A 221 19.00 -6.29 4.41
CA SER A 221 17.53 -6.17 4.46
C SER A 221 16.81 -7.12 3.49
N GLY A 222 17.46 -7.53 2.42
CA GLY A 222 16.79 -8.19 1.28
C GLY A 222 16.36 -7.17 0.23
N PRO A 223 15.99 -7.61 -0.99
CA PRO A 223 15.44 -6.67 -1.97
C PRO A 223 14.10 -6.08 -1.49
N TRP A 224 13.82 -4.85 -1.92
CA TRP A 224 12.50 -4.23 -1.77
C TRP A 224 11.50 -4.85 -2.73
N ASN A 225 10.42 -5.43 -2.18
CA ASN A 225 9.46 -6.19 -2.96
C ASN A 225 8.23 -5.36 -3.38
N GLY A 226 8.28 -4.03 -3.30
CA GLY A 226 7.15 -3.15 -3.59
C GLY A 226 6.23 -2.87 -2.41
N LEU A 227 6.38 -3.59 -1.30
CA LEU A 227 5.63 -3.35 -0.05
C LEU A 227 6.57 -3.21 1.15
N TYR A 228 7.60 -4.06 1.24
CA TYR A 228 8.57 -4.10 2.32
C TYR A 228 9.89 -4.74 1.84
N PHE A 229 10.96 -4.63 2.63
CA PHE A 229 12.19 -5.39 2.38
C PHE A 229 11.98 -6.86 2.73
N SER A 230 12.33 -7.79 1.84
CA SER A 230 11.98 -9.22 2.02
C SER A 230 12.53 -9.89 3.29
N GLY A 231 13.56 -9.32 3.93
CA GLY A 231 14.12 -9.78 5.22
C GLY A 231 13.70 -8.96 6.43
N VAL A 232 12.80 -7.98 6.27
CA VAL A 232 12.22 -7.19 7.37
C VAL A 232 10.80 -7.70 7.64
N PRO A 233 10.44 -8.00 8.90
CA PRO A 233 9.11 -8.52 9.18
C PRO A 233 7.98 -7.55 8.83
N ARG A 234 6.99 -8.04 8.08
CA ARG A 234 5.83 -7.28 7.61
C ARG A 234 5.01 -6.65 8.75
N SER A 235 4.96 -7.27 9.92
CA SER A 235 4.26 -6.73 11.10
C SER A 235 4.83 -5.38 11.57
N LEU A 236 6.12 -5.12 11.31
CA LEU A 236 6.75 -3.83 11.62
C LEU A 236 6.34 -2.73 10.65
N THR A 237 5.90 -3.09 9.44
CA THR A 237 5.56 -2.15 8.36
C THR A 237 4.05 -1.86 8.24
N GLU A 238 3.19 -2.56 8.99
CA GLU A 238 1.71 -2.45 8.91
C GLU A 238 1.06 -1.76 10.13
N SER A 239 1.85 -1.19 11.04
CA SER A 239 1.34 -0.62 12.30
C SER A 239 1.06 0.88 12.18
N PHE A 240 1.92 1.73 12.75
CA PHE A 240 1.82 3.19 12.74
C PHE A 240 2.91 3.85 11.87
N VAL A 241 3.75 3.05 11.21
CA VAL A 241 4.85 3.50 10.34
C VAL A 241 4.68 2.92 8.94
N GLY A 242 4.78 3.78 7.94
CA GLY A 242 4.85 3.38 6.54
C GLY A 242 6.27 3.55 6.01
N TYR A 243 6.80 2.52 5.35
CA TYR A 243 8.09 2.57 4.68
C TYR A 243 7.88 2.65 3.17
N TYR A 244 8.77 3.33 2.47
CA TYR A 244 8.75 3.38 1.01
C TYR A 244 10.16 3.44 0.44
N MET A 245 10.27 2.95 -0.79
CA MET A 245 11.49 3.07 -1.58
C MET A 245 11.19 3.90 -2.84
N LEU A 246 11.89 5.00 -3.00
CA LEU A 246 11.93 5.81 -4.20
C LEU A 246 12.98 5.20 -5.15
N VAL A 247 12.56 4.76 -6.33
CA VAL A 247 13.46 4.23 -7.37
C VAL A 247 13.14 4.94 -8.68
N ILE A 248 13.82 6.07 -8.92
CA ILE A 248 13.68 6.89 -10.11
C ILE A 248 15.05 7.12 -10.77
N SER A 249 15.09 7.74 -11.95
CA SER A 249 16.33 7.97 -12.69
C SER A 249 17.36 8.85 -11.95
N GLU A 250 16.90 9.68 -11.03
CA GLU A 250 17.71 10.67 -10.32
C GLU A 250 18.04 10.24 -8.88
N GLU A 251 17.26 9.32 -8.31
CA GLU A 251 17.32 9.01 -6.88
C GLU A 251 16.88 7.57 -6.60
N VAL A 252 17.64 6.88 -5.75
CA VAL A 252 17.31 5.57 -5.19
C VAL A 252 17.44 5.67 -3.68
N ALA A 253 16.32 5.80 -2.98
CA ALA A 253 16.34 6.06 -1.54
C ALA A 253 15.20 5.34 -0.81
N HIS A 254 15.52 4.84 0.37
CA HIS A 254 14.57 4.39 1.36
C HIS A 254 14.25 5.54 2.33
N SER A 255 12.98 5.63 2.73
CA SER A 255 12.53 6.53 3.77
C SER A 255 11.25 5.98 4.43
N TYR A 256 10.86 6.59 5.54
CA TYR A 256 9.66 6.22 6.27
C TYR A 256 8.87 7.45 6.71
N PHE A 257 7.58 7.25 6.96
CA PHE A 257 6.66 8.24 7.49
C PHE A 257 5.80 7.63 8.59
N LEU A 258 5.24 8.49 9.44
CA LEU A 258 4.36 8.08 10.53
C LEU A 258 2.91 8.37 10.16
N HIS A 259 2.02 7.39 10.35
CA HIS A 259 0.59 7.59 10.13
C HIS A 259 -0.01 8.58 11.15
N ASN A 260 0.51 8.56 12.38
CA ASN A 260 0.14 9.52 13.41
C ASN A 260 1.31 10.48 13.68
N PRO A 261 1.18 11.78 13.33
CA PRO A 261 2.25 12.78 13.48
C PRO A 261 2.52 13.19 14.93
N SER A 262 1.70 12.77 15.90
CA SER A 262 1.95 12.94 17.33
C SER A 262 2.91 11.89 17.89
N VAL A 263 3.14 10.78 17.17
CA VAL A 263 4.13 9.78 17.57
C VAL A 263 5.53 10.32 17.29
N ILE A 264 6.41 10.20 18.27
CA ILE A 264 7.83 10.51 18.13
C ILE A 264 8.57 9.18 17.99
N MET A 265 9.14 8.96 16.81
CA MET A 265 9.91 7.76 16.49
C MET A 265 11.21 8.13 15.77
N ARG A 266 12.26 7.37 16.07
CA ARG A 266 13.55 7.43 15.39
C ARG A 266 14.07 6.02 15.12
N GLU A 267 14.92 5.94 14.12
CA GLU A 267 15.65 4.74 13.75
C GLU A 267 17.15 5.00 13.97
N VAL A 268 17.80 4.27 14.88
CA VAL A 268 19.15 4.58 15.36
C VAL A 268 20.09 3.40 15.18
N LEU A 269 21.26 3.64 14.60
CA LEU A 269 22.38 2.71 14.58
C LEU A 269 23.10 2.75 15.93
N THR A 270 22.84 1.76 16.77
CA THR A 270 23.33 1.70 18.15
C THR A 270 24.82 1.36 18.25
N PRO A 271 25.54 1.77 19.31
CA PRO A 271 26.94 1.38 19.58
C PRO A 271 27.23 -0.12 19.55
N SER A 272 26.21 -0.96 19.77
CA SER A 272 26.30 -2.42 19.60
C SER A 272 26.37 -2.90 18.15
N GLY A 273 26.27 -2.01 17.17
CA GLY A 273 26.20 -2.34 15.75
C GLY A 273 24.85 -2.98 15.37
N LEU A 274 23.76 -2.49 15.95
CA LEU A 274 22.39 -2.91 15.64
C LEU A 274 21.57 -1.70 15.20
N MET A 275 20.73 -1.87 14.19
CA MET A 275 19.74 -0.86 13.81
C MET A 275 18.52 -1.00 14.72
N SER A 276 18.15 0.03 15.46
CA SER A 276 17.08 0.03 16.47
C SER A 276 15.94 0.96 16.05
N GLY A 277 14.71 0.46 16.03
CA GLY A 277 13.51 1.30 15.89
C GLY A 277 12.97 1.67 17.27
N GLU A 278 12.97 2.96 17.61
CA GLU A 278 12.65 3.46 18.94
C GLU A 278 11.48 4.45 18.93
N VAL A 279 10.54 4.26 19.85
CA VAL A 279 9.38 5.14 20.03
C VAL A 279 9.44 5.80 21.40
N TRP A 280 9.24 7.11 21.46
CA TRP A 280 9.22 7.84 22.72
C TRP A 280 7.95 7.55 23.52
N SER A 281 8.11 7.24 24.82
CA SER A 281 6.99 7.07 25.75
C SER A 281 6.92 8.23 26.73
N GLU A 282 5.85 9.02 26.64
CA GLU A 282 5.58 10.10 27.60
C GLU A 282 5.34 9.58 29.03
N SER A 283 4.76 8.40 29.19
CA SER A 283 4.51 7.84 30.52
C SER A 283 5.79 7.35 31.20
N ALA A 284 6.71 6.76 30.43
CA ALA A 284 7.99 6.27 30.95
C ALA A 284 9.10 7.34 30.93
N GLN A 285 8.91 8.43 30.18
CA GLN A 285 9.93 9.44 29.89
C GLN A 285 11.21 8.80 29.33
N SER A 286 11.04 7.85 28.40
CA SER A 286 12.13 7.08 27.83
C SER A 286 11.81 6.55 26.43
N TRP A 287 12.85 6.27 25.65
CA TRP A 287 12.75 5.55 24.38
C TRP A 287 12.44 4.07 24.61
N ILE A 288 11.39 3.57 23.94
CA ILE A 288 10.98 2.18 23.95
C ILE A 288 11.39 1.54 22.63
N VAL A 289 12.29 0.55 22.70
CA VAL A 289 12.74 -0.23 21.56
C VAL A 289 11.58 -1.11 21.05
N GLN A 290 11.17 -0.90 19.80
CA GLN A 290 10.13 -1.70 19.13
C GLN A 290 10.74 -2.88 18.37
N SER A 291 11.91 -2.66 17.75
CA SER A 291 12.59 -3.66 16.93
C SER A 291 14.09 -3.39 16.88
N TYR A 292 14.86 -4.43 16.54
CA TYR A 292 16.27 -4.29 16.23
C TYR A 292 16.65 -5.23 15.06
N MET A 293 17.61 -4.82 14.24
CA MET A 293 18.19 -5.62 13.17
C MET A 293 19.70 -5.76 13.36
N PRO A 294 20.28 -6.96 13.17
CA PRO A 294 19.64 -8.28 12.97
C PRO A 294 18.86 -8.78 14.20
N MET A 295 17.72 -9.46 14.02
CA MET A 295 16.90 -9.96 15.15
C MET A 295 17.47 -11.23 15.79
N ASP A 296 17.97 -12.14 14.96
CA ASP A 296 18.45 -13.44 15.39
C ASP A 296 19.70 -13.90 14.60
N ARG A 297 20.09 -15.17 14.79
CA ARG A 297 21.26 -15.74 14.12
C ARG A 297 21.05 -15.94 12.61
N CYS A 298 19.83 -16.21 12.16
CA CYS A 298 19.50 -16.35 10.75
C CYS A 298 19.54 -15.01 9.99
N ASP A 299 19.36 -13.89 10.69
CA ASP A 299 19.51 -12.57 10.07
C ASP A 299 20.96 -12.14 9.85
N ARG A 300 21.92 -12.74 10.56
CA ARG A 300 23.36 -12.42 10.43
C ARG A 300 23.94 -12.98 9.15
N VAL A 301 24.85 -12.23 8.53
CA VAL A 301 25.41 -12.54 7.21
C VAL A 301 26.77 -13.29 7.27
N PRO A 302 26.94 -14.42 6.55
CA PRO A 302 25.91 -15.38 6.13
C PRO A 302 25.59 -16.38 7.25
N PRO A 303 24.32 -16.74 7.48
CA PRO A 303 23.95 -17.63 8.59
C PRO A 303 24.16 -19.11 8.22
N CYS A 304 23.97 -19.43 6.94
CA CYS A 304 24.10 -20.75 6.33
C CYS A 304 24.93 -20.61 5.05
N GLY A 305 25.63 -21.67 4.66
CA GLY A 305 26.37 -21.70 3.40
C GLY A 305 25.45 -21.73 2.17
N PRO A 306 26.03 -21.70 0.97
CA PRO A 306 25.26 -21.59 -0.28
C PRO A 306 24.26 -22.73 -0.48
N ASN A 307 23.15 -22.44 -1.16
CA ASN A 307 22.03 -23.32 -1.46
C ASN A 307 21.36 -23.96 -0.23
N ALA A 308 21.45 -23.29 0.92
CA ALA A 308 20.79 -23.67 2.16
C ALA A 308 19.85 -22.56 2.66
N VAL A 309 18.87 -22.97 3.46
CA VAL A 309 17.86 -22.10 4.07
C VAL A 309 18.02 -22.13 5.58
N CYS A 310 18.03 -20.95 6.19
CA CYS A 310 18.03 -20.80 7.65
C CYS A 310 16.61 -20.78 8.21
N TYR A 311 16.38 -21.56 9.27
CA TYR A 311 15.11 -21.67 9.98
C TYR A 311 15.34 -21.30 11.45
N PRO A 312 14.92 -20.09 11.90
CA PRO A 312 15.30 -19.55 13.21
C PRO A 312 14.86 -20.43 14.38
N ASN A 313 13.70 -21.08 14.25
CA ASN A 313 13.05 -21.87 15.30
C ASN A 313 13.31 -23.38 15.22
N THR A 314 14.35 -23.83 14.51
CA THR A 314 14.64 -25.27 14.37
C THR A 314 16.09 -25.63 14.67
N TRP A 315 16.32 -26.88 15.07
CA TRP A 315 17.66 -27.44 15.22
C TRP A 315 17.81 -28.69 14.34
N PRO A 316 18.82 -28.74 13.45
CA PRO A 316 19.75 -27.66 13.08
C PRO A 316 19.05 -26.52 12.33
N GLN A 317 19.57 -25.29 12.47
CA GLN A 317 18.97 -24.10 11.84
C GLN A 317 19.11 -24.10 10.31
N CYS A 318 20.24 -24.59 9.80
CA CYS A 318 20.48 -24.65 8.35
C CYS A 318 20.01 -25.99 7.77
N LYS A 319 19.21 -25.92 6.71
CA LYS A 319 18.81 -27.09 5.93
C LYS A 319 19.03 -26.82 4.46
N CYS A 320 19.55 -27.80 3.72
CA CYS A 320 19.69 -27.68 2.28
C CYS A 320 18.34 -27.40 1.61
N LEU A 321 18.37 -26.69 0.48
CA LEU A 321 17.20 -26.58 -0.39
C LEU A 321 16.70 -27.99 -0.76
N PRO A 322 15.39 -28.19 -0.99
CA PRO A 322 14.86 -29.49 -1.37
C PRO A 322 15.61 -30.06 -2.57
N ARG A 323 16.03 -31.33 -2.46
CA ARG A 323 16.84 -32.05 -3.46
C ARG A 323 18.27 -31.54 -3.62
N PHE A 324 18.78 -30.85 -2.62
CA PHE A 324 20.20 -30.61 -2.41
C PHE A 324 20.70 -31.43 -1.22
N HIS A 325 22.00 -31.75 -1.21
CA HIS A 325 22.66 -32.42 -0.10
C HIS A 325 23.92 -31.65 0.32
N PRO A 326 24.37 -31.81 1.58
CA PRO A 326 25.57 -31.11 2.05
C PRO A 326 26.80 -31.48 1.24
N LYS A 327 27.64 -30.49 0.93
CA LYS A 327 28.93 -30.74 0.25
C LYS A 327 29.87 -31.63 1.08
N ASN A 328 29.77 -31.54 2.41
CA ASN A 328 30.44 -32.41 3.37
C ASN A 328 29.47 -32.76 4.50
N SER A 329 29.03 -34.02 4.54
CA SER A 329 28.05 -34.51 5.52
C SER A 329 28.58 -34.52 6.96
N ILE A 330 29.87 -34.78 7.17
CA ILE A 330 30.48 -34.76 8.51
C ILE A 330 30.46 -33.34 9.08
N ASN A 331 30.90 -32.36 8.28
CA ASN A 331 30.88 -30.96 8.71
C ASN A 331 29.45 -30.51 9.01
N TRP A 332 28.50 -30.88 8.14
CA TRP A 332 27.11 -30.45 8.25
C TRP A 332 26.36 -31.09 9.43
N GLU A 333 26.42 -32.42 9.56
CA GLU A 333 25.58 -33.16 10.51
C GLU A 333 26.22 -33.24 11.90
N VAL A 334 27.55 -33.42 11.96
CA VAL A 334 28.27 -33.66 13.22
C VAL A 334 28.87 -32.37 13.77
N ILE A 335 29.61 -31.63 12.95
CA ILE A 335 30.36 -30.43 13.39
C ILE A 335 29.46 -29.19 13.42
N GLN A 336 28.33 -29.21 12.69
CA GLN A 336 27.45 -28.06 12.47
C GLN A 336 28.15 -26.88 11.78
N ASP A 337 29.20 -27.18 11.02
CA ASP A 337 29.84 -26.24 10.09
C ASP A 337 29.13 -26.32 8.73
N THR A 338 28.27 -25.35 8.48
CA THR A 338 27.44 -25.26 7.28
C THR A 338 28.05 -24.36 6.20
N SER A 339 29.27 -23.84 6.41
CA SER A 339 29.92 -22.86 5.51
C SER A 339 30.12 -23.39 4.09
N GLY A 340 30.37 -24.70 3.95
CA GLY A 340 30.55 -25.38 2.67
C GLY A 340 29.27 -25.49 1.81
N GLY A 341 28.10 -25.21 2.39
CA GLY A 341 26.82 -25.20 1.70
C GLY A 341 26.36 -26.57 1.18
N CYS A 342 25.43 -26.51 0.23
CA CYS A 342 24.79 -27.65 -0.37
C CYS A 342 24.95 -27.66 -1.88
N VAL A 343 24.96 -28.86 -2.46
CA VAL A 343 25.03 -29.09 -3.90
C VAL A 343 23.80 -29.87 -4.37
N ARG A 344 23.46 -29.72 -5.64
CA ARG A 344 22.32 -30.41 -6.25
C ARG A 344 22.52 -31.92 -6.18
N THR A 345 21.44 -32.65 -5.92
CA THR A 345 21.47 -34.12 -5.95
C THR A 345 21.57 -34.63 -7.38
N THR A 346 20.74 -34.08 -8.27
CA THR A 346 20.78 -34.39 -9.71
C THR A 346 21.24 -33.17 -10.49
N ALA A 347 22.15 -33.38 -11.46
CA ALA A 347 22.56 -32.32 -12.39
C ALA A 347 21.38 -31.89 -13.27
N LEU A 348 21.36 -30.61 -13.65
CA LEU A 348 20.35 -30.06 -14.57
C LEU A 348 20.57 -30.61 -15.98
N ASP A 349 19.47 -30.86 -16.69
CA ASP A 349 19.46 -31.29 -18.10
C ASP A 349 18.75 -30.23 -18.97
N CYS A 350 19.43 -29.09 -19.08
CA CYS A 350 18.96 -27.98 -19.90
C CYS A 350 18.92 -28.32 -21.39
N SER A 351 19.85 -29.15 -21.87
CA SER A 351 19.94 -29.54 -23.29
C SER A 351 18.68 -30.18 -23.83
N ASN A 352 18.01 -31.00 -23.02
CA ASN A 352 16.78 -31.69 -23.40
C ASN A 352 15.52 -30.95 -22.92
N SER A 353 15.67 -29.76 -22.31
CA SER A 353 14.56 -28.95 -21.77
C SER A 353 13.66 -29.72 -20.81
N THR A 354 14.24 -30.62 -19.99
CA THR A 354 13.48 -31.46 -19.05
C THR A 354 13.40 -30.86 -17.65
N ASP A 355 14.28 -29.93 -17.32
CA ASP A 355 14.29 -29.25 -16.03
C ASP A 355 12.92 -28.61 -15.72
N GLY A 356 12.61 -28.57 -14.42
CA GLY A 356 11.40 -27.94 -13.91
C GLY A 356 11.71 -26.94 -12.81
N ILE A 357 10.63 -26.37 -12.27
CA ILE A 357 10.71 -25.33 -11.24
C ILE A 357 10.09 -25.83 -9.95
N PHE A 358 10.83 -25.68 -8.86
CA PHE A 358 10.36 -25.90 -7.50
C PHE A 358 10.11 -24.56 -6.81
N ARG A 359 8.90 -24.40 -6.24
CA ARG A 359 8.53 -23.21 -5.48
C ARG A 359 8.91 -23.39 -4.01
N LYS A 360 9.84 -22.58 -3.53
CA LYS A 360 10.15 -22.40 -2.11
C LYS A 360 9.40 -21.18 -1.59
N ASN A 361 8.41 -21.41 -0.74
CA ASN A 361 7.55 -20.37 -0.19
C ASN A 361 8.14 -19.68 1.05
N SER A 362 7.69 -18.45 1.28
CA SER A 362 7.91 -17.67 2.50
C SER A 362 9.37 -17.49 2.87
N VAL A 363 10.14 -16.87 1.99
CA VAL A 363 11.57 -16.64 2.23
C VAL A 363 11.97 -15.18 2.10
N LYS A 364 12.97 -14.78 2.89
CA LYS A 364 13.89 -13.70 2.53
C LYS A 364 14.60 -14.12 1.25
N LEU A 365 14.52 -13.29 0.21
CA LEU A 365 15.16 -13.62 -1.06
C LEU A 365 16.69 -13.68 -0.90
N PRO A 366 17.37 -14.51 -1.71
CA PRO A 366 18.82 -14.58 -1.71
C PRO A 366 19.46 -13.20 -1.94
N ASP A 367 20.74 -13.07 -1.61
CA ASP A 367 21.56 -11.91 -1.98
C ASP A 367 21.39 -11.61 -3.49
N THR A 368 21.10 -10.35 -3.83
CA THR A 368 20.86 -9.93 -5.22
C THR A 368 22.07 -9.27 -5.87
N SER A 369 23.20 -9.07 -5.18
CA SER A 369 24.36 -8.38 -5.76
C SER A 369 24.86 -8.98 -7.08
N SER A 370 24.73 -10.31 -7.27
CA SER A 370 25.09 -10.99 -8.53
C SER A 370 23.88 -11.38 -9.40
N SER A 371 22.70 -10.83 -9.13
CA SER A 371 21.46 -11.13 -9.85
C SER A 371 21.19 -10.13 -10.98
N SER A 372 20.34 -10.52 -11.92
CA SER A 372 19.82 -9.61 -12.96
C SER A 372 18.35 -9.32 -12.72
N VAL A 373 17.95 -8.05 -12.83
CA VAL A 373 16.59 -7.59 -12.57
C VAL A 373 15.95 -7.05 -13.85
N ASN A 374 14.72 -7.48 -14.13
CA ASN A 374 13.88 -6.91 -15.18
C ASN A 374 12.47 -6.67 -14.62
N ARG A 375 12.16 -5.40 -14.32
CA ARG A 375 10.89 -4.99 -13.71
C ARG A 375 9.70 -5.04 -14.67
N SER A 376 9.93 -5.08 -15.97
CA SER A 376 8.88 -5.11 -17.00
C SER A 376 8.35 -6.51 -17.29
N MET A 377 9.14 -7.56 -16.99
CA MET A 377 8.73 -8.94 -17.24
C MET A 377 7.66 -9.41 -16.25
N SER A 378 6.72 -10.21 -16.72
CA SER A 378 5.84 -11.00 -15.86
C SER A 378 6.59 -12.18 -15.22
N LEU A 379 6.04 -12.72 -14.13
CA LEU A 379 6.61 -13.91 -13.50
C LEU A 379 6.57 -15.15 -14.41
N GLU A 380 5.62 -15.21 -15.34
CA GLU A 380 5.46 -16.30 -16.31
C GLU A 380 6.52 -16.22 -17.43
N GLU A 381 6.81 -15.01 -17.91
CA GLU A 381 7.93 -14.75 -18.82
C GLU A 381 9.26 -15.03 -18.12
N CYS A 382 9.39 -14.63 -16.84
CA CYS A 382 10.56 -14.90 -16.00
C CYS A 382 10.84 -16.40 -15.89
N GLN A 383 9.81 -17.21 -15.64
CA GLN A 383 9.90 -18.66 -15.64
C GLN A 383 10.39 -19.22 -16.97
N THR A 384 9.77 -18.78 -18.07
CA THR A 384 10.08 -19.25 -19.42
C THR A 384 11.53 -18.92 -19.77
N TRP A 385 11.96 -17.69 -19.50
CA TRP A 385 13.33 -17.25 -19.71
C TRP A 385 14.32 -18.06 -18.89
N CYS A 386 14.03 -18.30 -17.61
CA CYS A 386 14.89 -19.09 -16.73
C CYS A 386 15.06 -20.52 -17.23
N LEU A 387 14.00 -21.16 -17.73
CA LEU A 387 14.09 -22.52 -18.30
C LEU A 387 14.90 -22.55 -19.60
N MET A 388 14.78 -21.53 -20.45
CA MET A 388 15.53 -21.40 -21.70
C MET A 388 17.01 -21.07 -21.49
N ASN A 389 17.35 -20.31 -20.43
CA ASN A 389 18.73 -19.95 -20.12
C ASN A 389 19.36 -21.00 -19.21
N CYS A 390 20.27 -21.81 -19.75
CA CYS A 390 20.94 -22.89 -18.99
C CYS A 390 21.79 -22.42 -17.80
N SER A 391 22.12 -21.13 -17.73
CA SER A 391 22.82 -20.55 -16.58
C SER A 391 21.88 -20.15 -15.44
N CYS A 392 20.56 -20.07 -15.68
CA CYS A 392 19.62 -19.68 -14.63
C CYS A 392 19.48 -20.78 -13.57
N THR A 393 19.70 -20.43 -12.31
CA THR A 393 19.57 -21.33 -11.15
C THR A 393 18.25 -21.13 -10.40
N SER A 394 17.77 -19.89 -10.32
CA SER A 394 16.48 -19.54 -9.72
C SER A 394 15.97 -18.18 -10.18
N TYR A 395 14.70 -17.90 -9.90
CA TYR A 395 14.09 -16.60 -10.11
C TYR A 395 13.05 -16.26 -9.04
N ALA A 396 12.66 -15.00 -8.97
CA ALA A 396 11.57 -14.51 -8.12
C ALA A 396 10.90 -13.28 -8.76
N ALA A 397 9.69 -12.93 -8.31
CA ALA A 397 9.10 -11.64 -8.65
C ALA A 397 9.94 -10.51 -8.04
N SER A 398 10.07 -9.35 -8.70
CA SER A 398 10.71 -8.17 -8.07
C SER A 398 9.72 -7.29 -7.31
N ASN A 399 8.42 -7.45 -7.56
CA ASN A 399 7.37 -6.69 -6.92
C ASN A 399 6.13 -7.56 -6.66
N ILE A 400 5.61 -7.53 -5.43
CA ILE A 400 4.45 -8.32 -4.97
C ILE A 400 3.22 -7.47 -4.63
N SER A 401 3.25 -6.14 -4.84
CA SER A 401 2.17 -5.23 -4.43
C SER A 401 0.82 -5.47 -5.14
N SER A 402 0.81 -6.11 -6.32
CA SER A 402 -0.40 -6.43 -7.11
C SER A 402 -1.20 -7.65 -6.60
N GLY A 403 -1.18 -7.91 -5.29
CA GLY A 403 -1.55 -9.19 -4.66
C GLY A 403 -3.05 -9.48 -4.49
N GLY A 404 -3.74 -9.86 -5.57
CA GLY A 404 -5.03 -10.56 -5.51
C GLY A 404 -5.06 -11.93 -6.21
N THR A 405 -4.10 -12.19 -7.10
CA THR A 405 -4.07 -13.40 -7.97
C THR A 405 -2.79 -14.23 -7.84
N GLY A 406 -1.90 -13.92 -6.90
CA GLY A 406 -0.65 -14.66 -6.72
C GLY A 406 0.38 -14.49 -7.85
N ARG A 407 0.22 -13.49 -8.72
CA ARG A 407 1.19 -13.15 -9.78
C ARG A 407 1.92 -11.87 -9.39
N GLY A 408 3.06 -12.01 -8.70
CA GLY A 408 4.02 -10.92 -8.59
C GLY A 408 4.46 -10.45 -9.99
N ARG A 409 4.92 -9.20 -10.07
CA ARG A 409 5.43 -8.57 -11.30
C ARG A 409 6.94 -8.35 -11.22
N GLY A 410 7.55 -8.17 -12.38
CA GLY A 410 8.99 -8.10 -12.52
C GLY A 410 9.66 -9.44 -12.24
N CYS A 411 10.97 -9.47 -12.45
CA CYS A 411 11.76 -10.69 -12.45
C CYS A 411 13.16 -10.41 -11.90
N ILE A 412 13.55 -11.15 -10.87
CA ILE A 412 14.92 -11.24 -10.37
C ILE A 412 15.43 -12.62 -10.74
N ILE A 413 16.60 -12.70 -11.36
CA ILE A 413 17.20 -13.96 -11.82
C ILE A 413 18.58 -14.14 -11.20
N TRP A 414 18.83 -15.34 -10.69
CA TRP A 414 20.14 -15.77 -10.23
C TRP A 414 20.75 -16.79 -11.19
N THR A 415 22.06 -16.70 -11.36
CA THR A 415 22.87 -17.62 -12.17
C THR A 415 23.98 -18.32 -11.37
N SER A 416 24.11 -17.95 -10.10
CA SER A 416 25.10 -18.46 -9.15
C SER A 416 24.42 -19.24 -8.01
N ASP A 417 25.23 -19.72 -7.06
CA ASP A 417 24.72 -20.32 -5.84
C ASP A 417 23.94 -19.31 -5.00
N LEU A 418 22.88 -19.77 -4.37
CA LEU A 418 21.96 -18.92 -3.62
C LEU A 418 22.42 -18.79 -2.17
N VAL A 419 22.69 -17.58 -1.72
CA VAL A 419 23.15 -17.32 -0.35
C VAL A 419 22.12 -16.52 0.45
N GLU A 420 22.14 -16.71 1.76
CA GLU A 420 21.33 -15.94 2.72
C GLU A 420 19.82 -16.06 2.55
N ILE A 421 19.34 -17.27 2.27
CA ILE A 421 17.91 -17.56 2.30
C ILE A 421 17.48 -17.79 3.75
N LEU A 422 16.48 -17.03 4.19
CA LEU A 422 15.85 -17.19 5.52
C LEU A 422 14.38 -17.56 5.32
N TYR A 423 13.87 -18.49 6.14
CA TYR A 423 12.47 -18.91 6.10
C TYR A 423 11.62 -18.17 7.15
N PHE A 424 10.42 -17.76 6.75
CA PHE A 424 9.40 -17.21 7.63
C PHE A 424 8.21 -18.17 7.74
N ASP A 425 7.68 -18.35 8.96
CA ASP A 425 6.51 -19.20 9.23
C ASP A 425 5.18 -18.59 8.72
N ASP A 426 5.24 -17.45 8.01
CA ASP A 426 4.08 -16.73 7.48
C ASP A 426 4.02 -16.82 5.94
N THR A 427 2.87 -17.24 5.42
CA THR A 427 2.58 -17.37 3.99
C THR A 427 2.51 -16.05 3.21
N SER A 428 2.51 -14.92 3.91
CA SER A 428 2.49 -13.58 3.32
C SER A 428 3.84 -13.11 2.73
N TYR A 429 4.92 -13.84 3.03
CA TYR A 429 6.27 -13.58 2.53
C TYR A 429 6.50 -14.13 1.12
N GLN A 430 7.58 -13.66 0.51
CA GLN A 430 7.85 -13.85 -0.90
C GLN A 430 8.29 -15.29 -1.25
N ASP A 431 7.92 -15.73 -2.45
CA ASP A 431 8.32 -17.02 -3.00
C ASP A 431 9.63 -16.92 -3.81
N LEU A 432 10.46 -17.96 -3.72
CA LEU A 432 11.64 -18.20 -4.53
C LEU A 432 11.42 -19.43 -5.41
N TYR A 433 11.72 -19.34 -6.70
CA TYR A 433 11.53 -20.40 -7.68
C TYR A 433 12.88 -20.98 -8.08
N VAL A 434 13.18 -22.21 -7.65
CA VAL A 434 14.47 -22.87 -7.85
C VAL A 434 14.35 -23.87 -8.99
N ARG A 435 15.22 -23.79 -9.99
CA ARG A 435 15.29 -24.76 -11.09
C ARG A 435 15.77 -26.11 -10.54
N LEU A 436 15.17 -27.23 -10.92
CA LEU A 436 15.55 -28.59 -10.52
C LEU A 436 15.47 -29.54 -11.73
N ALA A 437 16.20 -30.66 -11.67
CA ALA A 437 16.07 -31.73 -12.66
C ALA A 437 14.66 -32.38 -12.59
N ALA A 438 14.16 -32.89 -13.71
CA ALA A 438 12.83 -33.50 -13.82
C ALA A 438 12.58 -34.62 -12.78
N THR A 439 13.59 -35.47 -12.56
CA THR A 439 13.54 -36.61 -11.63
C THR A 439 13.35 -36.16 -10.18
N ASP A 440 13.99 -35.06 -9.82
CA ASP A 440 13.95 -34.49 -8.47
C ASP A 440 12.59 -33.81 -8.20
N LEU A 441 11.98 -33.21 -9.25
CA LEU A 441 10.67 -32.59 -9.16
C LEU A 441 9.57 -33.63 -8.94
N ALA A 442 9.57 -34.73 -9.70
CA ALA A 442 8.60 -35.83 -9.55
C ALA A 442 8.63 -36.39 -8.12
N ALA A 443 9.83 -36.63 -7.60
CA ALA A 443 10.01 -37.14 -6.23
C ALA A 443 9.66 -36.09 -5.16
N ALA A 444 9.77 -34.78 -5.42
CA ALA A 444 9.35 -33.74 -4.48
C ALA A 444 7.83 -33.76 -4.25
N THR A 445 7.04 -33.98 -5.29
CA THR A 445 5.58 -34.15 -5.22
C THR A 445 5.13 -35.38 -4.42
N GLU A 446 5.89 -36.48 -4.44
CA GLU A 446 5.55 -37.70 -3.72
C GLU A 446 5.79 -37.62 -2.21
N SER A 447 6.69 -36.74 -1.76
CA SER A 447 7.04 -36.61 -0.33
C SER A 447 5.94 -35.96 0.53
N ASN A 448 5.05 -35.15 -0.06
CA ASN A 448 3.88 -34.57 0.63
C ASN A 448 2.77 -35.60 0.93
N GLY A 449 2.91 -36.85 0.51
CA GLY A 449 1.92 -37.93 0.68
C GLY A 449 2.13 -38.87 1.87
N HIS A 450 3.10 -38.63 2.76
CA HIS A 450 3.39 -39.53 3.87
C HIS A 450 2.58 -39.19 5.14
N ASN A 451 1.26 -39.35 5.06
CA ASN A 451 0.47 -39.77 6.23
C ASN A 451 0.00 -41.19 5.99
N GLY A 452 0.72 -42.13 6.60
CA GLY A 452 0.59 -43.56 6.35
C GLY A 452 -0.79 -44.12 6.70
N ARG A 453 -1.48 -44.65 5.70
CA ARG A 453 -2.40 -45.78 5.83
C ARG A 453 -2.25 -46.66 4.59
N SER A 454 -1.83 -47.90 4.81
CA SER A 454 -1.55 -48.84 3.72
C SER A 454 -2.78 -48.99 2.80
N ARG A 455 -2.53 -49.04 1.49
CA ARG A 455 -3.55 -49.19 0.43
C ARG A 455 -4.50 -50.38 0.65
N ALA A 456 -4.12 -51.38 1.47
CA ALA A 456 -4.95 -52.52 1.80
C ALA A 456 -6.16 -52.18 2.70
N SER A 457 -6.04 -51.19 3.58
CA SER A 457 -7.11 -50.84 4.54
C SER A 457 -8.27 -50.07 3.88
N VAL A 458 -7.98 -49.32 2.81
CA VAL A 458 -8.97 -48.52 2.06
C VAL A 458 -9.85 -49.42 1.18
N ILE A 459 -9.28 -50.49 0.60
CA ILE A 459 -10.02 -51.43 -0.25
C ILE A 459 -11.01 -52.26 0.60
N LEU A 460 -10.61 -52.69 1.80
CA LEU A 460 -11.49 -53.43 2.71
C LEU A 460 -12.65 -52.58 3.24
N LEU A 461 -12.40 -51.29 3.52
CA LEU A 461 -13.46 -50.36 3.92
C LEU A 461 -14.40 -50.03 2.75
N ALA A 462 -13.88 -49.89 1.53
CA ALA A 462 -14.70 -49.64 0.34
C ALA A 462 -15.63 -50.82 -0.01
N VAL A 463 -15.16 -52.07 0.11
CA VAL A 463 -15.98 -53.26 -0.16
C VAL A 463 -17.06 -53.44 0.91
N SER A 464 -16.75 -53.13 2.17
CA SER A 464 -17.74 -53.11 3.25
C SER A 464 -18.79 -52.01 3.04
N PHE A 465 -18.39 -50.82 2.58
CA PHE A 465 -19.30 -49.70 2.30
C PHE A 465 -20.22 -49.95 1.11
N VAL A 466 -19.73 -50.61 0.05
CA VAL A 466 -20.55 -50.97 -1.12
C VAL A 466 -21.56 -52.06 -0.78
N SER A 467 -21.19 -53.02 0.06
CA SER A 467 -22.09 -54.08 0.48
C SER A 467 -23.19 -53.58 1.43
N THR A 468 -22.87 -52.64 2.32
CA THR A 468 -23.87 -51.98 3.18
C THR A 468 -24.76 -51.01 2.39
N PHE A 469 -24.23 -50.28 1.40
CA PHE A 469 -25.04 -49.43 0.52
C PHE A 469 -25.97 -50.22 -0.40
N LEU A 470 -25.56 -51.39 -0.89
CA LEU A 470 -26.41 -52.26 -1.71
C LEU A 470 -27.54 -52.88 -0.87
N LEU A 471 -27.26 -53.31 0.35
CA LEU A 471 -28.28 -53.84 1.26
C LEU A 471 -29.23 -52.74 1.77
N ALA A 472 -28.73 -51.53 2.04
CA ALA A 472 -29.55 -50.37 2.38
C ALA A 472 -30.37 -49.87 1.19
N GLY A 473 -29.86 -49.99 -0.04
CA GLY A 473 -30.59 -49.69 -1.28
C GLY A 473 -31.75 -50.65 -1.54
N VAL A 474 -31.56 -51.95 -1.27
CA VAL A 474 -32.64 -52.95 -1.39
C VAL A 474 -33.68 -52.75 -0.30
N ALA A 475 -33.28 -52.54 0.97
CA ALA A 475 -34.20 -52.21 2.06
C ALA A 475 -34.95 -50.89 1.82
N GLY A 476 -34.26 -49.87 1.29
CA GLY A 476 -34.82 -48.57 0.93
C GLY A 476 -35.79 -48.64 -0.24
N SER A 477 -35.56 -49.49 -1.25
CA SER A 477 -36.49 -49.69 -2.37
C SER A 477 -37.78 -50.41 -1.96
N ILE A 478 -37.73 -51.28 -0.94
CA ILE A 478 -38.93 -51.90 -0.33
C ILE A 478 -39.70 -50.89 0.54
N TRP A 479 -39.00 -49.95 1.19
CA TRP A 479 -39.64 -48.88 1.97
C TRP A 479 -40.25 -47.78 1.08
N LEU A 480 -39.58 -47.42 -0.02
CA LEU A 480 -40.05 -46.43 -1.01
C LEU A 480 -41.23 -46.93 -1.86
N SER A 481 -41.36 -48.24 -2.08
CA SER A 481 -42.54 -48.83 -2.74
C SER A 481 -43.79 -48.83 -1.84
N LYS A 482 -43.62 -48.77 -0.51
CA LYS A 482 -44.72 -48.56 0.45
C LYS A 482 -45.04 -47.09 0.73
N LYS A 483 -44.09 -46.15 0.52
CA LYS A 483 -44.32 -44.70 0.67
C LYS A 483 -44.81 -43.99 -0.62
N ARG A 484 -44.70 -44.63 -1.79
CA ARG A 484 -45.24 -44.13 -3.09
C ARG A 484 -46.77 -44.12 -3.20
N LYS A 485 -47.50 -44.41 -2.12
CA LYS A 485 -48.97 -44.29 -2.06
C LYS A 485 -49.46 -43.20 -1.09
N SER A 486 -48.55 -42.37 -0.53
CA SER A 486 -48.89 -41.31 0.43
C SER A 486 -48.35 -39.92 0.06
N ASP A 487 -47.29 -39.79 -0.74
CA ASP A 487 -46.64 -38.48 -1.00
C ASP A 487 -46.87 -38.00 -2.45
N ALA A 488 -48.11 -38.10 -2.94
CA ALA A 488 -48.53 -37.47 -4.21
C ALA A 488 -48.98 -36.00 -4.03
N ASP A 489 -48.96 -35.47 -2.81
CA ASP A 489 -49.48 -34.14 -2.46
C ASP A 489 -48.45 -33.16 -1.86
N GLU A 490 -47.14 -33.50 -1.82
CA GLU A 490 -46.12 -32.63 -1.19
C GLU A 490 -44.88 -32.39 -2.07
N ALA A 491 -45.10 -32.19 -3.38
CA ALA A 491 -44.10 -31.58 -4.29
C ALA A 491 -44.63 -30.32 -4.99
N SER A 492 -45.69 -29.74 -4.42
CA SER A 492 -46.33 -28.47 -4.81
C SER A 492 -46.15 -27.37 -3.76
N GLN A 493 -45.25 -27.54 -2.79
CA GLN A 493 -44.89 -26.51 -1.80
C GLN A 493 -43.40 -26.14 -1.87
N ALA A 494 -43.04 -25.50 -2.97
CA ALA A 494 -42.02 -24.45 -2.98
C ALA A 494 -42.31 -23.41 -4.08
N THR A 495 -43.59 -23.25 -4.44
CA THR A 495 -44.09 -22.07 -5.13
C THR A 495 -44.84 -21.22 -4.13
N GLY A 496 -44.39 -19.99 -3.95
CA GLY A 496 -45.17 -18.92 -3.37
C GLY A 496 -44.87 -18.61 -1.90
N GLU A 497 -43.78 -17.88 -1.67
CA GLU A 497 -43.85 -16.68 -0.83
C GLU A 497 -42.98 -15.58 -1.48
N ASP A 498 -43.69 -14.61 -2.09
CA ASP A 498 -43.29 -13.20 -2.30
C ASP A 498 -42.28 -12.78 -3.41
N PHE A 499 -42.42 -13.29 -4.64
CA PHE A 499 -41.81 -12.64 -5.83
C PHE A 499 -42.84 -12.42 -6.94
N ASP A 500 -43.21 -11.17 -7.17
CA ASP A 500 -44.16 -10.73 -8.21
C ASP A 500 -43.49 -10.67 -9.61
N LEU A 501 -42.69 -11.69 -9.97
CA LEU A 501 -41.90 -11.74 -11.20
C LEU A 501 -42.42 -12.75 -12.23
N PRO A 502 -42.59 -12.34 -13.50
CA PRO A 502 -42.92 -13.28 -14.57
C PRO A 502 -41.85 -14.36 -14.78
N LEU A 503 -42.29 -15.62 -14.83
CA LEU A 503 -41.47 -16.77 -15.20
C LEU A 503 -41.59 -17.04 -16.70
N PHE A 504 -40.46 -17.15 -17.38
CA PHE A 504 -40.39 -17.43 -18.81
C PHE A 504 -39.94 -18.87 -19.07
N ASP A 505 -40.56 -19.52 -20.04
CA ASP A 505 -40.14 -20.85 -20.49
C ASP A 505 -38.80 -20.81 -21.23
N LEU A 506 -37.94 -21.79 -20.97
CA LEU A 506 -36.61 -21.88 -21.58
C LEU A 506 -36.71 -21.98 -23.11
N SER A 507 -37.74 -22.64 -23.64
CA SER A 507 -37.99 -22.73 -25.08
C SER A 507 -38.26 -21.37 -25.71
N THR A 508 -39.00 -20.51 -25.03
CA THR A 508 -39.33 -19.15 -25.48
C THR A 508 -38.09 -18.26 -25.50
N ILE A 509 -37.23 -18.38 -24.48
CA ILE A 509 -35.96 -17.64 -24.40
C ILE A 509 -34.96 -18.14 -25.45
N ALA A 510 -34.84 -19.46 -25.59
CA ALA A 510 -33.98 -20.06 -26.61
C ALA A 510 -34.43 -19.60 -28.01
N GLU A 511 -35.73 -19.58 -28.29
CA GLU A 511 -36.22 -19.05 -29.55
C GLU A 511 -35.89 -17.57 -29.75
N ALA A 512 -36.17 -16.72 -28.74
CA ALA A 512 -35.92 -15.29 -28.82
C ALA A 512 -34.44 -14.93 -29.04
N THR A 513 -33.52 -15.78 -28.55
CA THR A 513 -32.07 -15.58 -28.65
C THR A 513 -31.43 -16.34 -29.83
N ALA A 514 -32.24 -16.95 -30.71
CA ALA A 514 -31.77 -17.84 -31.78
C ALA A 514 -30.86 -18.97 -31.25
N ASN A 515 -31.34 -19.64 -30.21
CA ASN A 515 -30.69 -20.69 -29.43
C ASN A 515 -29.35 -20.25 -28.82
N PHE A 516 -29.34 -19.08 -28.18
CA PHE A 516 -28.14 -18.46 -27.60
C PHE A 516 -27.00 -18.31 -28.63
N SER A 517 -27.34 -17.93 -29.86
CA SER A 517 -26.38 -17.74 -30.95
C SER A 517 -25.31 -16.73 -30.58
N VAL A 518 -24.06 -17.01 -30.95
CA VAL A 518 -22.92 -16.09 -30.77
C VAL A 518 -23.18 -14.75 -31.45
N GLY A 519 -23.91 -14.73 -32.57
CA GLY A 519 -24.29 -13.49 -33.27
C GLY A 519 -25.24 -12.57 -32.49
N ASN A 520 -25.89 -13.09 -31.44
CA ASN A 520 -26.75 -12.31 -30.55
C ASN A 520 -26.06 -12.01 -29.22
N LYS A 521 -24.78 -12.34 -29.04
CA LYS A 521 -24.06 -12.10 -27.79
C LYS A 521 -23.73 -10.61 -27.64
N LEU A 522 -24.16 -10.02 -26.54
CA LEU A 522 -23.91 -8.61 -26.19
C LEU A 522 -22.60 -8.44 -25.41
N GLY A 523 -22.22 -9.45 -24.61
CA GLY A 523 -21.00 -9.44 -23.80
C GLY A 523 -20.87 -10.70 -22.94
N GLU A 524 -19.71 -10.89 -22.32
CA GLU A 524 -19.47 -11.95 -21.32
C GLU A 524 -18.46 -11.46 -20.29
N GLY A 525 -18.77 -11.68 -19.01
CA GLY A 525 -17.89 -11.38 -17.88
C GLY A 525 -17.92 -12.52 -16.86
N GLY A 526 -17.43 -12.27 -15.64
CA GLY A 526 -17.37 -13.28 -14.57
C GLY A 526 -18.72 -13.92 -14.19
N PHE A 527 -19.83 -13.26 -14.56
CA PHE A 527 -21.20 -13.68 -14.28
C PHE A 527 -21.85 -14.51 -15.40
N GLY A 528 -21.16 -14.71 -16.52
CA GLY A 528 -21.64 -15.46 -17.68
C GLY A 528 -22.06 -14.57 -18.86
N PRO A 529 -22.47 -15.19 -19.99
CA PRO A 529 -22.79 -14.48 -21.22
C PRO A 529 -24.17 -13.80 -21.19
N VAL A 530 -24.24 -12.63 -21.83
CA VAL A 530 -25.47 -11.86 -22.05
C VAL A 530 -25.81 -11.86 -23.54
N TYR A 531 -27.08 -12.12 -23.87
CA TYR A 531 -27.57 -12.20 -25.25
C TYR A 531 -28.71 -11.22 -25.50
N MET A 532 -28.77 -10.66 -26.71
CA MET A 532 -29.93 -9.96 -27.22
C MET A 532 -31.01 -10.97 -27.59
N GLY A 533 -32.22 -10.77 -27.08
CA GLY A 533 -33.41 -11.53 -27.44
C GLY A 533 -34.43 -10.68 -28.19
N ARG A 534 -35.00 -11.26 -29.25
CA ARG A 534 -36.13 -10.68 -30.00
C ARG A 534 -37.36 -11.59 -29.90
N PRO A 535 -38.21 -11.40 -28.89
CA PRO A 535 -39.42 -12.21 -28.75
C PRO A 535 -40.37 -11.97 -29.93
N ARG A 536 -41.16 -13.00 -30.32
CA ARG A 536 -42.11 -12.93 -31.46
C ARG A 536 -43.15 -11.80 -31.34
N LYS A 537 -43.47 -11.40 -30.11
CA LYS A 537 -44.31 -10.25 -29.76
C LYS A 537 -43.74 -9.62 -28.49
N GLY A 538 -43.27 -8.38 -28.56
CA GLY A 538 -42.73 -7.67 -27.40
C GLY A 538 -41.53 -6.78 -27.74
N GLN A 539 -41.01 -6.09 -26.72
CA GLN A 539 -39.79 -5.29 -26.82
C GLN A 539 -38.55 -6.21 -26.84
N GLU A 540 -37.46 -5.73 -27.43
CA GLU A 540 -36.15 -6.38 -27.33
C GLU A 540 -35.72 -6.52 -25.86
N ILE A 541 -35.06 -7.65 -25.55
CA ILE A 541 -34.66 -8.02 -24.18
C ILE A 541 -33.17 -8.35 -24.12
N ALA A 542 -32.59 -8.17 -22.93
CA ALA A 542 -31.26 -8.67 -22.61
C ALA A 542 -31.38 -9.92 -21.73
N VAL A 543 -30.75 -11.02 -22.16
CA VAL A 543 -30.84 -12.34 -21.53
C VAL A 543 -29.49 -12.71 -20.93
N LYS A 544 -29.36 -12.58 -19.61
CA LYS A 544 -28.15 -12.95 -18.85
C LYS A 544 -28.26 -14.40 -18.42
N ARG A 545 -27.41 -15.28 -18.97
CA ARG A 545 -27.38 -16.71 -18.63
C ARG A 545 -26.24 -16.97 -17.65
N LEU A 546 -26.60 -17.31 -16.41
CA LEU A 546 -25.62 -17.52 -15.35
C LEU A 546 -24.91 -18.88 -15.50
N SER A 547 -23.65 -18.95 -15.07
CA SER A 547 -22.83 -20.16 -15.18
C SER A 547 -23.37 -21.33 -14.35
N LYS A 548 -23.30 -22.55 -14.90
CA LYS A 548 -23.78 -23.79 -14.26
C LYS A 548 -22.83 -24.38 -13.22
N THR A 549 -21.55 -24.03 -13.26
CA THR A 549 -20.49 -24.71 -12.50
C THR A 549 -20.09 -24.01 -11.20
N SER A 550 -20.67 -22.85 -10.89
CA SER A 550 -20.32 -22.09 -9.68
C SER A 550 -21.41 -22.13 -8.62
N THR A 551 -21.03 -22.41 -7.37
CA THR A 551 -21.85 -22.16 -6.18
C THR A 551 -22.22 -20.68 -6.03
N GLN A 552 -21.38 -19.81 -6.56
CA GLN A 552 -21.56 -18.36 -6.60
C GLN A 552 -22.75 -17.91 -7.48
N GLY A 553 -22.96 -18.50 -8.65
CA GLY A 553 -24.08 -18.13 -9.55
C GLY A 553 -25.46 -18.46 -8.99
N ALA A 554 -25.56 -19.32 -7.96
CA ALA A 554 -26.80 -19.57 -7.23
C ALA A 554 -27.17 -18.40 -6.30
N LEU A 555 -26.16 -17.87 -5.61
CA LEU A 555 -26.31 -16.79 -4.65
C LEU A 555 -26.59 -15.46 -5.38
N GLU A 556 -25.86 -15.20 -6.46
CA GLU A 556 -26.06 -14.02 -7.31
C GLU A 556 -27.46 -14.01 -7.94
N PHE A 557 -27.92 -15.14 -8.48
CA PHE A 557 -29.28 -15.26 -9.00
C PHE A 557 -30.33 -14.94 -7.93
N LYS A 558 -30.15 -15.49 -6.72
CA LYS A 558 -31.06 -15.22 -5.60
C LYS A 558 -31.03 -13.75 -5.21
N ASN A 559 -29.85 -13.14 -5.14
CA ASN A 559 -29.69 -11.73 -4.80
C ASN A 559 -30.38 -10.83 -5.83
N GLU A 560 -30.12 -11.03 -7.13
CA GLU A 560 -30.75 -10.23 -8.18
C GLU A 560 -32.27 -10.41 -8.17
N VAL A 561 -32.79 -11.64 -8.16
CA VAL A 561 -34.24 -11.89 -8.11
C VAL A 561 -34.88 -11.34 -6.84
N THR A 562 -34.17 -11.27 -5.71
CA THR A 562 -34.73 -10.71 -4.47
C THR A 562 -34.70 -9.18 -4.45
N LEU A 563 -33.62 -8.58 -4.95
CA LEU A 563 -33.38 -7.14 -4.93
C LEU A 563 -34.06 -6.43 -6.09
N ILE A 564 -33.64 -6.69 -7.32
CA ILE A 564 -34.03 -5.87 -8.48
C ILE A 564 -35.50 -6.08 -8.86
N ALA A 565 -36.08 -7.22 -8.49
CA ALA A 565 -37.51 -7.49 -8.61
C ALA A 565 -38.40 -6.45 -7.93
N LYS A 566 -37.95 -5.92 -6.79
CA LYS A 566 -38.70 -5.01 -5.93
C LYS A 566 -38.32 -3.55 -6.14
N LEU A 567 -37.36 -3.27 -7.05
CA LEU A 567 -36.86 -1.94 -7.35
C LEU A 567 -37.44 -1.45 -8.68
N GLN A 568 -38.08 -0.29 -8.65
CA GLN A 568 -38.61 0.36 -9.84
C GLN A 568 -38.24 1.83 -9.82
N HIS A 569 -37.25 2.20 -10.62
CA HIS A 569 -36.80 3.57 -10.76
C HIS A 569 -36.33 3.84 -12.18
N ARG A 570 -36.52 5.06 -12.66
CA ARG A 570 -36.19 5.45 -14.06
C ARG A 570 -34.70 5.32 -14.39
N ASN A 571 -33.83 5.36 -13.37
CA ASN A 571 -32.38 5.24 -13.47
C ASN A 571 -31.84 3.88 -12.97
N LEU A 572 -32.68 2.84 -12.88
CA LEU A 572 -32.27 1.46 -12.61
C LEU A 572 -32.75 0.58 -13.77
N VAL A 573 -31.94 -0.41 -14.16
CA VAL A 573 -32.33 -1.36 -15.22
C VAL A 573 -33.43 -2.27 -14.71
N ARG A 574 -34.51 -2.38 -15.47
CA ARG A 574 -35.68 -3.17 -15.07
C ARG A 574 -35.49 -4.65 -15.39
N LEU A 575 -35.63 -5.50 -14.36
CA LEU A 575 -35.78 -6.94 -14.52
C LEU A 575 -37.23 -7.24 -14.96
N LEU A 576 -37.37 -7.91 -16.10
CA LEU A 576 -38.66 -8.28 -16.70
C LEU A 576 -39.14 -9.66 -16.25
N GLY A 577 -38.21 -10.53 -15.87
CA GLY A 577 -38.52 -11.87 -15.38
C GLY A 577 -37.30 -12.77 -15.34
N CYS A 578 -37.53 -14.05 -15.04
CA CYS A 578 -36.46 -15.05 -14.97
C CYS A 578 -36.90 -16.42 -15.49
N CYS A 579 -35.94 -17.32 -15.67
CA CYS A 579 -36.18 -18.73 -15.99
C CYS A 579 -35.33 -19.62 -15.10
N ILE A 580 -36.00 -20.61 -14.50
CA ILE A 580 -35.41 -21.65 -13.64
C ILE A 580 -35.92 -23.00 -14.13
N GLN A 581 -35.40 -23.48 -15.26
CA GLN A 581 -35.81 -24.75 -15.86
C GLN A 581 -34.58 -25.60 -16.18
N ARG A 582 -34.65 -26.91 -15.89
CA ARG A 582 -33.61 -27.89 -16.26
C ARG A 582 -32.19 -27.51 -15.76
N GLY A 583 -32.10 -26.83 -14.63
CA GLY A 583 -30.84 -26.37 -14.05
C GLY A 583 -30.25 -25.11 -14.70
N GLU A 584 -30.96 -24.46 -15.64
CA GLU A 584 -30.63 -23.13 -16.14
C GLU A 584 -31.11 -22.07 -15.16
N ARG A 585 -30.30 -21.02 -14.96
CA ARG A 585 -30.67 -19.80 -14.23
C ARG A 585 -30.45 -18.61 -15.16
N ILE A 586 -31.54 -18.01 -15.60
CA ILE A 586 -31.51 -16.94 -16.61
C ILE A 586 -32.31 -15.74 -16.10
N LEU A 587 -31.74 -14.55 -16.25
CA LEU A 587 -32.35 -13.27 -15.91
C LEU A 587 -32.63 -12.49 -17.20
N ILE A 588 -33.81 -11.87 -17.27
CA ILE A 588 -34.31 -11.18 -18.46
C ILE A 588 -34.53 -9.72 -18.12
N TYR A 589 -33.74 -8.83 -18.71
CA TYR A 589 -33.83 -7.38 -18.50
C TYR A 589 -34.38 -6.68 -19.73
N GLU A 590 -34.81 -5.43 -19.55
CA GLU A 590 -35.00 -4.52 -20.69
C GLU A 590 -33.69 -4.37 -21.47
N TYR A 591 -33.78 -4.34 -22.80
CA TYR A 591 -32.62 -4.10 -23.65
C TYR A 591 -32.22 -2.63 -23.64
N MET A 592 -30.92 -2.37 -23.53
CA MET A 592 -30.30 -1.04 -23.47
C MET A 592 -29.51 -0.79 -24.77
N PRO A 593 -30.08 -0.08 -25.76
CA PRO A 593 -29.54 -0.05 -27.13
C PRO A 593 -28.16 0.58 -27.28
N ASN A 594 -27.83 1.52 -26.39
CA ASN A 594 -26.54 2.20 -26.41
C ASN A 594 -25.47 1.42 -25.61
N GLY A 595 -25.82 0.36 -24.89
CA GLY A 595 -24.86 -0.42 -24.12
C GLY A 595 -24.35 0.34 -22.89
N SER A 596 -23.15 -0.02 -22.42
CA SER A 596 -22.57 0.53 -21.19
C SER A 596 -21.82 1.84 -21.43
N LEU A 597 -21.77 2.67 -20.40
CA LEU A 597 -21.17 4.02 -20.43
C LEU A 597 -19.67 3.98 -20.71
N ASP A 598 -18.96 2.96 -20.23
CA ASP A 598 -17.54 2.72 -20.51
C ASP A 598 -17.24 2.68 -22.02
N THR A 599 -18.13 2.10 -22.84
CA THR A 599 -17.98 2.03 -24.29
C THR A 599 -18.01 3.39 -24.97
N PHE A 600 -18.61 4.41 -24.36
CA PHE A 600 -18.55 5.79 -24.86
C PHE A 600 -17.40 6.59 -24.24
N LEU A 601 -17.01 6.27 -23.01
CA LEU A 601 -15.95 6.99 -22.31
C LEU A 601 -14.55 6.63 -22.81
N PHE A 602 -14.31 5.36 -23.15
CA PHE A 602 -13.00 4.83 -23.52
C PHE A 602 -12.80 4.61 -25.03
N ASP A 603 -13.87 4.74 -25.83
CA ASP A 603 -13.80 4.73 -27.29
C ASP A 603 -13.61 6.17 -27.81
N ARG A 604 -12.49 6.43 -28.52
CA ARG A 604 -12.11 7.78 -28.97
C ARG A 604 -13.13 8.40 -29.92
N ASP A 605 -13.82 7.59 -30.72
CA ASP A 605 -14.76 8.06 -31.73
C ASP A 605 -16.15 8.30 -31.11
N LYS A 606 -16.58 7.42 -30.18
CA LYS A 606 -17.88 7.57 -29.48
C LYS A 606 -17.86 8.61 -28.37
N CYS A 607 -16.68 8.90 -27.81
CA CYS A 607 -16.48 9.95 -26.82
C CYS A 607 -17.04 11.31 -27.28
N ALA A 608 -16.99 11.63 -28.57
CA ALA A 608 -17.49 12.88 -29.12
C ALA A 608 -19.02 13.01 -29.04
N LEU A 609 -19.74 11.88 -28.88
CA LEU A 609 -21.20 11.85 -28.71
C LEU A 609 -21.64 12.23 -27.29
N LEU A 610 -20.71 12.21 -26.32
CA LEU A 610 -20.96 12.64 -24.95
C LEU A 610 -20.55 14.11 -24.79
N ASP A 611 -21.39 15.03 -25.24
CA ASP A 611 -21.23 16.45 -24.92
C ASP A 611 -21.45 16.71 -23.41
N TRP A 612 -21.09 17.91 -22.95
CA TRP A 612 -21.20 18.23 -21.53
C TRP A 612 -22.65 18.12 -21.00
N THR A 613 -23.62 18.50 -21.82
CA THR A 613 -25.05 18.40 -21.49
C THR A 613 -25.46 16.96 -21.22
N THR A 614 -25.06 16.05 -22.10
CA THR A 614 -25.34 14.61 -22.00
C THR A 614 -24.62 14.01 -20.80
N ARG A 615 -23.35 14.35 -20.58
CA ARG A 615 -22.58 13.92 -19.39
C ARG A 615 -23.24 14.37 -18.09
N TYR A 616 -23.65 15.64 -18.02
CA TYR A 616 -24.34 16.16 -16.85
C TYR A 616 -25.65 15.42 -16.58
N SER A 617 -26.45 15.16 -17.62
CA SER A 617 -27.68 14.36 -17.51
C SER A 617 -27.39 12.95 -16.98
N ILE A 618 -26.31 12.32 -17.45
CA ILE A 618 -25.85 11.01 -17.00
C ILE A 618 -25.45 11.04 -15.52
N ILE A 619 -24.65 12.01 -15.09
CA ILE A 619 -24.20 12.14 -13.70
C ILE A 619 -25.42 12.32 -12.77
N VAL A 620 -26.34 13.22 -13.14
CA VAL A 620 -27.56 13.47 -12.37
C VAL A 620 -28.45 12.23 -12.31
N GLY A 621 -28.58 11.49 -13.41
CA GLY A 621 -29.37 10.27 -13.46
C GLY A 621 -28.80 9.15 -12.59
N VAL A 622 -27.47 8.96 -12.59
CA VAL A 622 -26.82 7.97 -11.71
C VAL A 622 -26.98 8.36 -10.25
N ALA A 623 -26.77 9.64 -9.90
CA ALA A 623 -26.96 10.13 -8.54
C ALA A 623 -28.41 9.92 -8.04
N LYS A 624 -29.41 10.13 -8.89
CA LYS A 624 -30.82 9.83 -8.56
C LYS A 624 -31.06 8.33 -8.37
N GLY A 625 -30.40 7.48 -9.16
CA GLY A 625 -30.44 6.04 -8.99
C GLY A 625 -29.86 5.59 -7.64
N LEU A 626 -28.71 6.13 -7.25
CA LEU A 626 -28.07 5.83 -5.96
C LEU A 626 -28.87 6.35 -4.77
N LEU A 627 -29.37 7.59 -4.84
CA LEU A 627 -30.22 8.16 -3.80
C LEU A 627 -31.45 7.28 -3.56
N TYR A 628 -32.06 6.78 -4.63
CA TYR A 628 -33.17 5.85 -4.53
C TYR A 628 -32.78 4.56 -3.79
N LEU A 629 -31.63 3.95 -4.11
CA LEU A 629 -31.16 2.72 -3.45
C LEU A 629 -30.82 2.92 -1.97
N HIS A 630 -30.26 4.09 -1.62
CA HIS A 630 -29.76 4.36 -0.27
C HIS A 630 -30.87 4.84 0.69
N HIS A 631 -31.84 5.59 0.18
CA HIS A 631 -32.82 6.30 1.00
C HIS A 631 -34.29 6.07 0.59
N ASP A 632 -34.62 6.16 -0.70
CA ASP A 632 -36.03 6.23 -1.11
C ASP A 632 -36.67 4.85 -1.40
N SER A 633 -35.87 3.79 -1.50
CA SER A 633 -36.38 2.42 -1.61
C SER A 633 -36.83 1.86 -0.27
N LYS A 634 -37.75 0.88 -0.31
CA LYS A 634 -38.30 0.24 0.89
C LYS A 634 -37.22 -0.35 1.82
N TYR A 635 -36.12 -0.80 1.24
CA TYR A 635 -34.93 -1.28 1.96
C TYR A 635 -33.74 -0.42 1.53
N ARG A 636 -32.79 -0.22 2.45
CA ARG A 636 -31.51 0.39 2.11
C ARG A 636 -30.65 -0.66 1.40
N ILE A 637 -30.13 -0.32 0.23
CA ILE A 637 -29.40 -1.26 -0.64
C ILE A 637 -28.05 -0.65 -0.98
N ILE A 638 -26.98 -1.38 -0.68
CA ILE A 638 -25.61 -1.00 -1.05
C ILE A 638 -25.20 -1.82 -2.28
N HIS A 639 -24.84 -1.15 -3.37
CA HIS A 639 -24.55 -1.76 -4.67
C HIS A 639 -23.22 -2.52 -4.69
N ARG A 640 -22.17 -1.96 -4.09
CA ARG A 640 -20.80 -2.53 -3.91
C ARG A 640 -19.98 -2.76 -5.18
N ASP A 641 -20.58 -2.73 -6.37
CA ASP A 641 -19.88 -2.77 -7.67
C ASP A 641 -20.33 -1.68 -8.64
N LEU A 642 -20.53 -0.46 -8.15
CA LEU A 642 -20.86 0.66 -9.04
C LEU A 642 -19.63 1.05 -9.87
N LYS A 643 -19.76 0.96 -11.20
CA LYS A 643 -18.72 1.32 -12.19
C LYS A 643 -19.32 1.70 -13.54
N THR A 644 -18.57 2.35 -14.41
CA THR A 644 -19.02 2.75 -15.76
C THR A 644 -19.49 1.60 -16.65
N SER A 645 -18.94 0.39 -16.52
CA SER A 645 -19.45 -0.79 -17.24
C SER A 645 -20.82 -1.26 -16.75
N ASN A 646 -21.21 -0.88 -15.53
CA ASN A 646 -22.48 -1.23 -14.90
C ASN A 646 -23.53 -0.09 -15.02
N ILE A 647 -23.17 1.02 -15.67
CA ILE A 647 -24.10 2.09 -16.04
C ILE A 647 -24.48 1.90 -17.50
N LEU A 648 -25.71 1.47 -17.77
CA LEU A 648 -26.22 1.26 -19.13
C LEU A 648 -26.99 2.48 -19.63
N LEU A 649 -26.95 2.73 -20.94
CA LEU A 649 -27.58 3.87 -21.59
C LEU A 649 -28.78 3.41 -22.45
N ASP A 650 -29.94 4.01 -22.20
CA ASP A 650 -31.12 3.75 -23.02
C ASP A 650 -31.02 4.46 -24.38
N LYS A 651 -32.02 4.28 -25.23
CA LYS A 651 -32.07 4.88 -26.58
C LYS A 651 -31.93 6.42 -26.59
N ASP A 652 -32.27 7.08 -25.49
CA ASP A 652 -32.28 8.53 -25.34
C ASP A 652 -31.06 9.02 -24.52
N MET A 653 -30.04 8.17 -24.34
CA MET A 653 -28.81 8.42 -23.56
C MET A 653 -29.05 8.65 -22.05
N ASN A 654 -30.18 8.19 -21.50
CA ASN A 654 -30.40 8.24 -20.05
C ASN A 654 -29.71 7.07 -19.36
N PRO A 655 -29.08 7.30 -18.19
CA PRO A 655 -28.35 6.27 -17.47
C PRO A 655 -29.29 5.40 -16.65
N LYS A 656 -28.97 4.10 -16.60
CA LYS A 656 -29.57 3.12 -15.70
C LYS A 656 -28.51 2.24 -15.05
N ILE A 657 -28.52 2.18 -13.72
CA ILE A 657 -27.62 1.33 -12.93
C ILE A 657 -28.07 -0.13 -13.08
N SER A 658 -27.10 -1.02 -13.27
CA SER A 658 -27.30 -2.46 -13.51
C SER A 658 -26.33 -3.31 -12.68
N ASP A 659 -26.53 -4.62 -12.69
CA ASP A 659 -25.68 -5.64 -12.06
C ASP A 659 -25.67 -5.64 -10.51
N PHE A 660 -26.79 -6.09 -9.93
CA PHE A 660 -27.01 -6.17 -8.49
C PHE A 660 -26.57 -7.51 -7.87
N GLY A 661 -25.77 -8.31 -8.57
CA GLY A 661 -25.42 -9.68 -8.18
C GLY A 661 -24.74 -9.79 -6.82
N ILE A 662 -24.03 -8.73 -6.39
CA ILE A 662 -23.31 -8.66 -5.11
C ILE A 662 -23.83 -7.58 -4.15
N ALA A 663 -24.96 -6.96 -4.47
CA ALA A 663 -25.58 -5.95 -3.63
C ALA A 663 -26.15 -6.56 -2.34
N GLU A 664 -26.23 -5.76 -1.28
CA GLU A 664 -26.67 -6.20 0.06
C GLU A 664 -27.85 -5.36 0.57
N LEU A 665 -28.78 -6.01 1.27
CA LEU A 665 -29.89 -5.35 1.96
C LEU A 665 -29.50 -5.01 3.39
N PHE A 666 -29.83 -3.79 3.80
CA PHE A 666 -29.73 -3.34 5.18
C PHE A 666 -31.12 -3.15 5.76
N SER A 667 -31.28 -3.51 7.04
CA SER A 667 -32.43 -3.02 7.81
C SER A 667 -32.33 -1.51 8.01
N SER A 668 -33.44 -0.82 8.28
CA SER A 668 -33.47 0.66 8.38
C SER A 668 -32.46 1.22 9.39
N ASP A 669 -32.16 0.43 10.42
CA ASP A 669 -31.37 0.82 11.59
C ASP A 669 -29.88 0.49 11.44
N GLU A 670 -29.52 -0.33 10.44
CA GLU A 670 -28.14 -0.67 10.12
C GLU A 670 -27.55 0.33 9.10
N THR A 671 -26.39 0.90 9.42
CA THR A 671 -25.71 1.89 8.58
C THR A 671 -24.37 1.40 8.03
N ILE A 672 -23.80 0.33 8.61
CA ILE A 672 -22.48 -0.22 8.28
C ILE A 672 -22.55 -1.75 8.27
N GLY A 673 -22.06 -2.37 7.19
CA GLY A 673 -21.93 -3.81 7.03
C GLY A 673 -20.47 -4.24 7.09
N ASN A 674 -20.21 -5.47 7.54
CA ASN A 674 -18.87 -6.05 7.59
C ASN A 674 -18.89 -7.43 6.91
N THR A 675 -17.93 -7.68 6.03
CA THR A 675 -17.75 -8.96 5.35
C THR A 675 -16.29 -9.41 5.40
N LYS A 676 -16.07 -10.71 5.55
CA LYS A 676 -14.75 -11.34 5.36
C LYS A 676 -14.42 -11.60 3.89
N ARG A 677 -15.41 -11.47 3.00
CA ARG A 677 -15.28 -11.68 1.56
C ARG A 677 -15.46 -10.34 0.85
N ILE A 678 -14.35 -9.79 0.38
CA ILE A 678 -14.32 -8.55 -0.41
C ILE A 678 -14.69 -8.91 -1.85
N VAL A 679 -15.71 -8.22 -2.39
CA VAL A 679 -16.25 -8.41 -3.74
C VAL A 679 -16.52 -7.06 -4.38
N GLY A 680 -16.24 -6.90 -5.66
CA GLY A 680 -16.34 -5.62 -6.38
C GLY A 680 -15.11 -5.39 -7.26
N THR A 681 -15.09 -4.26 -7.96
CA THR A 681 -14.00 -3.93 -8.91
C THR A 681 -12.91 -3.12 -8.23
N ASN A 682 -11.70 -3.71 -8.14
CA ASN A 682 -10.60 -3.28 -7.27
C ASN A 682 -10.21 -1.79 -7.34
N ARG A 683 -10.27 -1.18 -8.53
CA ARG A 683 -9.85 0.21 -8.76
C ARG A 683 -10.77 1.25 -8.11
N TYR A 684 -12.02 0.90 -7.83
CA TYR A 684 -13.04 1.86 -7.43
C TYR A 684 -13.55 1.66 -6.02
N MET A 685 -13.12 0.59 -5.34
CA MET A 685 -13.58 0.25 -4.00
C MET A 685 -13.07 1.24 -2.96
N SER A 686 -13.92 1.58 -1.98
CA SER A 686 -13.53 2.47 -0.90
C SER A 686 -12.47 1.85 0.02
N PRO A 687 -11.53 2.64 0.56
CA PRO A 687 -10.42 2.14 1.36
C PRO A 687 -10.85 1.30 2.56
N GLU A 688 -11.90 1.72 3.27
CA GLU A 688 -12.43 0.99 4.42
C GLU A 688 -13.00 -0.39 4.06
N TYR A 689 -13.51 -0.53 2.83
CA TYR A 689 -14.02 -1.80 2.31
C TYR A 689 -12.90 -2.75 1.88
N VAL A 690 -11.84 -2.23 1.27
CA VAL A 690 -10.67 -3.02 0.86
C VAL A 690 -9.83 -3.45 2.06
N MET A 691 -9.67 -2.57 3.04
CA MET A 691 -8.80 -2.82 4.19
C MET A 691 -9.48 -3.70 5.25
N ASN A 692 -10.73 -3.41 5.57
CA ASN A 692 -11.40 -3.98 6.73
C ASN A 692 -12.67 -4.78 6.39
N GLY A 693 -13.05 -4.86 5.11
CA GLY A 693 -14.29 -5.49 4.68
C GLY A 693 -15.55 -4.70 5.09
N ILE A 694 -15.39 -3.43 5.44
CA ILE A 694 -16.48 -2.57 5.93
C ILE A 694 -17.12 -1.83 4.75
N PHE A 695 -18.43 -1.93 4.58
CA PHE A 695 -19.14 -1.25 3.50
C PHE A 695 -20.39 -0.53 3.99
N SER A 696 -20.71 0.59 3.36
CA SER A 696 -21.88 1.42 3.67
C SER A 696 -22.34 2.20 2.43
N MET A 697 -23.35 3.06 2.59
CA MET A 697 -23.76 4.01 1.55
C MET A 697 -22.59 4.90 1.10
N LYS A 698 -21.68 5.25 2.02
CA LYS A 698 -20.50 6.06 1.71
C LYS A 698 -19.52 5.33 0.79
N SER A 699 -19.49 4.01 0.84
CA SER A 699 -18.67 3.21 -0.06
C SER A 699 -19.16 3.32 -1.51
N ASP A 700 -20.48 3.23 -1.76
CA ASP A 700 -21.06 3.46 -3.10
C ASP A 700 -20.85 4.91 -3.59
N VAL A 701 -20.92 5.89 -2.69
CA VAL A 701 -20.66 7.31 -3.01
C VAL A 701 -19.19 7.53 -3.37
N PHE A 702 -18.26 6.87 -2.68
CA PHE A 702 -16.83 6.88 -3.01
C PHE A 702 -16.59 6.28 -4.40
N ASN A 703 -17.14 5.10 -4.66
CA ASN A 703 -17.05 4.46 -5.99
C ASN A 703 -17.57 5.41 -7.09
N PHE A 704 -18.72 6.06 -6.85
CA PHE A 704 -19.28 7.05 -7.78
C PHE A 704 -18.38 8.27 -7.97
N GLY A 705 -17.77 8.79 -6.90
CA GLY A 705 -16.84 9.91 -6.95
C GLY A 705 -15.57 9.59 -7.75
N MET A 706 -15.01 8.40 -7.58
CA MET A 706 -13.83 7.94 -8.32
C MET A 706 -14.09 7.85 -9.83
N GLU A 707 -15.28 7.39 -10.23
CA GLU A 707 -15.69 7.31 -11.65
C GLU A 707 -15.83 8.70 -12.31
N LEU A 708 -16.16 9.74 -11.54
CA LEU A 708 -16.25 11.12 -12.06
C LEU A 708 -14.86 11.75 -12.31
N VAL A 709 -13.83 11.27 -11.61
CA VAL A 709 -12.46 11.80 -11.68
C VAL A 709 -11.68 11.20 -12.86
N GLU A 710 -11.96 9.96 -13.25
CA GLU A 710 -11.21 9.17 -14.26
C GLU A 710 -11.12 9.81 -15.67
N ARG A 711 -11.79 10.95 -15.93
CA ARG A 711 -11.76 11.61 -17.25
C ARG A 711 -11.46 13.11 -17.29
N ASN A 712 -11.31 13.80 -16.17
CA ASN A 712 -10.84 15.20 -16.21
C ASN A 712 -9.32 15.34 -16.07
N SER A 713 -8.63 14.23 -15.79
CA SER A 713 -7.19 14.18 -15.59
C SER A 713 -6.61 13.19 -16.59
N ALA A 714 -5.75 13.64 -17.51
CA ALA A 714 -4.90 12.77 -18.31
C ALA A 714 -3.76 12.21 -17.45
N LEU A 715 -4.09 11.56 -16.33
CA LEU A 715 -3.17 10.91 -15.41
C LEU A 715 -3.56 9.44 -15.29
N GLU A 716 -2.61 8.54 -15.58
CA GLU A 716 -2.68 7.17 -15.09
C GLU A 716 -2.85 7.21 -13.57
N VAL A 717 -3.94 6.62 -13.06
CA VAL A 717 -4.10 6.41 -11.62
C VAL A 717 -3.12 5.30 -11.23
N VAL A 718 -1.95 5.73 -10.75
CA VAL A 718 -1.00 4.90 -10.01
C VAL A 718 -1.63 4.59 -8.65
N ASP A 719 -1.61 3.32 -8.26
CA ASP A 719 -2.10 2.81 -6.97
C ASP A 719 -1.34 3.45 -5.78
N SER A 720 -1.71 4.67 -5.38
CA SER A 720 -1.41 5.21 -4.04
C SER A 720 -2.29 6.43 -3.74
N PHE A 721 -3.42 6.22 -3.07
CA PHE A 721 -4.04 7.30 -2.30
C PHE A 721 -3.46 7.24 -0.88
N ALA A 722 -2.62 8.23 -0.55
CA ALA A 722 -2.21 8.48 0.83
C ALA A 722 -3.43 9.00 1.61
N TYR A 723 -3.66 8.40 2.78
CA TYR A 723 -4.74 8.77 3.71
C TYR A 723 -4.25 9.96 4.57
N ASP A 724 -4.91 11.13 4.48
CA ASP A 724 -4.69 12.26 5.39
C ASP A 724 -6.00 12.61 6.10
N GLU A 725 -6.07 12.28 7.39
CA GLU A 725 -7.22 12.48 8.26
C GLU A 725 -7.44 13.97 8.62
N ARG A 726 -6.43 14.83 8.46
CA ARG A 726 -6.49 16.26 8.86
C ARG A 726 -7.43 17.11 8.01
N LEU A 727 -7.70 16.68 6.78
CA LEU A 727 -8.52 17.43 5.82
C LEU A 727 -10.03 17.37 6.13
N CYS A 728 -10.53 16.31 6.79
CA CYS A 728 -11.95 16.27 7.20
C CYS A 728 -12.18 16.96 8.57
N GLU A 729 -11.19 16.99 9.47
CA GLU A 729 -11.31 17.72 10.75
C GLU A 729 -11.38 19.24 10.55
N THR A 730 -10.60 19.78 9.61
CA THR A 730 -10.67 21.22 9.27
C THR A 730 -11.98 21.61 8.58
N ALA A 731 -12.63 20.69 7.85
CA ALA A 731 -13.91 20.92 7.19
C ALA A 731 -15.11 20.95 8.16
N THR A 732 -15.03 20.25 9.29
CA THR A 732 -16.10 20.22 10.31
C THR A 732 -16.07 21.44 11.25
N ALA A 733 -14.91 22.08 11.42
CA ALA A 733 -14.74 23.21 12.33
C ALA A 733 -15.34 24.54 11.82
N SER A 734 -15.62 24.69 10.52
CA SER A 734 -16.11 25.96 9.94
C SER A 734 -17.64 26.08 9.82
N GLN A 735 -18.42 25.19 10.43
CA GLN A 735 -19.90 25.22 10.40
C GLN A 735 -20.55 26.24 11.36
N ARG A 736 -20.00 27.46 11.45
CA ARG A 736 -20.72 28.58 12.09
C ARG A 736 -20.54 29.87 11.30
N GLY A 737 -21.55 30.17 10.47
CA GLY A 737 -21.87 31.53 10.02
C GLY A 737 -21.39 31.89 8.62
N CYS A 738 -22.34 32.35 7.80
CA CYS A 738 -22.15 32.91 6.47
C CYS A 738 -21.01 33.95 6.38
N ALA A 739 -20.03 33.72 5.48
CA ALA A 739 -19.38 34.74 4.64
C ALA A 739 -18.33 34.08 3.72
N PHE A 740 -18.71 33.71 2.49
CA PHE A 740 -17.75 33.30 1.45
C PHE A 740 -17.99 34.14 0.19
N ALA A 741 -17.44 35.35 0.17
CA ALA A 741 -17.49 36.23 -0.99
C ALA A 741 -16.27 37.17 -1.06
N THR A 742 -15.03 36.68 -0.90
CA THR A 742 -13.83 37.50 -1.24
C THR A 742 -12.52 36.72 -1.49
N PHE A 743 -12.54 35.49 -2.01
CA PHE A 743 -11.29 34.77 -2.30
C PHE A 743 -11.32 34.06 -3.65
N LEU A 744 -11.49 34.83 -4.73
CA LEU A 744 -11.30 34.35 -6.11
C LEU A 744 -10.66 35.43 -6.99
N HIS A 745 -9.45 35.84 -6.62
CA HIS A 745 -8.50 36.45 -7.55
C HIS A 745 -7.13 35.82 -7.30
N GLY A 746 -6.83 34.71 -7.98
CA GLY A 746 -5.49 34.13 -7.90
C GLY A 746 -5.31 32.68 -8.35
N CYS A 747 -6.38 31.88 -8.53
CA CYS A 747 -6.21 30.49 -8.96
C CYS A 747 -6.54 30.35 -10.46
N THR A 748 -5.50 30.26 -11.29
CA THR A 748 -5.59 30.06 -12.74
C THR A 748 -5.35 28.61 -13.16
N SER A 749 -5.32 27.67 -12.22
CA SER A 749 -5.17 26.23 -12.46
C SER A 749 -6.51 25.51 -12.24
N THR A 750 -6.98 24.75 -13.23
CA THR A 750 -8.23 23.97 -13.20
C THR A 750 -8.13 22.68 -12.37
N SER A 751 -6.94 22.32 -11.90
CA SER A 751 -6.65 21.08 -11.15
C SER A 751 -7.07 21.17 -9.67
N ASP A 752 -6.76 22.30 -9.03
CA ASP A 752 -6.90 22.44 -7.57
C ASP A 752 -8.37 22.58 -7.13
N THR A 753 -9.21 23.10 -8.02
CA THR A 753 -10.66 23.23 -7.83
C THR A 753 -11.40 21.89 -7.85
N LEU A 754 -10.78 20.81 -8.36
CA LEU A 754 -11.37 19.47 -8.45
C LEU A 754 -11.10 18.66 -7.17
N HIS A 755 -9.89 18.75 -6.62
CA HIS A 755 -9.50 18.07 -5.37
C HIS A 755 -10.36 18.48 -4.17
N LEU A 756 -10.64 19.78 -4.03
CA LEU A 756 -11.48 20.32 -2.95
C LEU A 756 -12.96 19.87 -3.06
N LYS A 757 -13.46 19.58 -4.27
CA LYS A 757 -14.84 19.11 -4.48
C LYS A 757 -15.01 17.63 -4.13
N VAL A 758 -14.00 16.80 -4.38
CA VAL A 758 -13.96 15.38 -4.00
C VAL A 758 -13.89 15.22 -2.48
N LEU A 759 -13.12 16.05 -1.79
CA LEU A 759 -13.10 16.12 -0.32
C LEU A 759 -14.45 16.54 0.28
N SER A 760 -15.16 17.46 -0.37
CA SER A 760 -16.50 17.86 0.09
C SER A 760 -17.56 16.75 -0.05
N LEU A 761 -17.43 15.87 -1.07
CA LEU A 761 -18.28 14.69 -1.25
C LEU A 761 -18.10 13.66 -0.13
N TRP A 762 -16.91 13.61 0.48
CA TRP A 762 -16.57 12.65 1.53
C TRP A 762 -17.15 13.02 2.90
N CYS A 763 -17.34 14.33 3.16
CA CYS A 763 -17.63 14.86 4.49
C CYS A 763 -19.13 15.24 4.75
N GLY A 764 -20.12 14.90 3.88
CA GLY A 764 -21.55 15.27 4.12
C GLY A 764 -22.67 14.40 3.48
N ASP A 765 -23.94 14.64 3.88
CA ASP A 765 -25.17 13.98 3.39
C ASP A 765 -25.79 14.67 2.14
N LEU A 766 -25.95 13.96 1.01
CA LEU A 766 -26.46 14.52 -0.25
C LEU A 766 -27.93 14.96 -0.13
N ARG A 767 -28.23 16.27 -0.25
CA ARG A 767 -29.63 16.76 -0.34
C ARG A 767 -29.95 17.74 -1.49
N ALA A 768 -28.99 18.36 -2.19
CA ALA A 768 -29.28 19.15 -3.41
C ALA A 768 -28.07 19.39 -4.34
N VAL A 769 -28.33 19.59 -5.65
CA VAL A 769 -27.36 20.01 -6.67
C VAL A 769 -27.86 21.30 -7.33
N VAL A 770 -27.05 22.37 -7.37
CA VAL A 770 -27.39 23.65 -8.03
C VAL A 770 -26.23 24.14 -8.89
N VAL A 771 -26.53 24.62 -10.11
CA VAL A 771 -25.53 25.06 -11.10
C VAL A 771 -25.37 26.58 -11.10
N ALA A 772 -24.12 27.06 -11.06
CA ALA A 772 -23.75 28.44 -11.37
C ALA A 772 -22.62 28.44 -12.42
N GLY A 773 -22.96 28.71 -13.69
CA GLY A 773 -22.00 28.78 -14.80
C GLY A 773 -21.36 27.44 -15.17
N CYS A 774 -20.11 27.48 -15.67
CA CYS A 774 -19.36 26.31 -16.16
C CYS A 774 -18.79 25.39 -15.06
N HIS A 775 -19.25 25.54 -13.80
CA HIS A 775 -18.79 24.72 -12.68
C HIS A 775 -19.94 24.01 -11.98
N LEU A 776 -19.74 22.72 -11.73
CA LEU A 776 -20.58 21.91 -10.84
C LEU A 776 -20.34 22.39 -9.39
N LEU A 777 -21.38 22.84 -8.70
CA LEU A 777 -21.38 23.11 -7.27
C LEU A 777 -22.39 22.17 -6.60
N ILE A 778 -21.91 21.33 -5.69
CA ILE A 778 -22.75 20.46 -4.86
C ILE A 778 -22.86 21.17 -3.50
N PHE A 779 -24.08 21.47 -3.06
CA PHE A 779 -24.32 22.15 -1.78
C PHE A 779 -24.87 21.14 -0.75
N PHE A 780 -24.42 21.28 0.49
CA PHE A 780 -25.04 20.67 1.68
C PHE A 780 -25.93 21.73 2.35
N ILE A 781 -27.19 21.41 2.66
CA ILE A 781 -28.02 22.18 3.61
C ILE A 781 -28.05 21.40 4.91
#